data_AF-A0AAU4XN13-F1
#
_entry.id   AF-A0AAU4XN13-F1
#
_cell.length_a   1.000
_cell.length_b   1.000
_cell.length_c   1.000
_cell.angle_alpha   90.00
_cell.angle_beta   90.00
_cell.angle_gamma   90.00
#
_symmetry.space_group_name_H-M   'P 1'
#
loop_
_entity.id
_entity.type
_entity.pdbx_description
1 polymer ?
#
loop_
_entity_poly.entity_id
_entity_poly.type
_entity_poly.pdbx_seq_one_letter_code
_entity_poly.pdbx_strand_id
1 'polypeptide(L)'
;MPSVPEQSPAPRPTVADWLDKPRPAAGPGIWRYGYRVRRPSKGRERLSPVTIVGLAVPLVVALVVWSLWRHGSVPYMWVVLKVFTPDDWWWSGTTSPKAWQGVEAIEVYNGVFFGVLVYTMGRLGSWPEVVRHYVTARPQPLRAALAALGALIALTFVFPNAFPGVGWDALPVVAPLFSLVALVSGGYDLFQSQLITDGLYTLITLLVLWPFARIGAWRGYAREWLAARAAHNEAQEAGTAKFAPDLPAAQWPELRDAGQHEAADLLTAEVLGGRMNDVDCARVRRAWTTAKWDATRLAAFVDTVLRRGGAAWTHPSGARDLPARTAAHDVLVGQVRIGRWTTGDRTPEAYDGGGAALDPEALGTSLLAVGPSGSGKTRHLVAPVVESLALQALTGRCAVVAVAAAGTPLGPDSAFDVVVKIGDPASVHDLDLYADSDDPDEAASFLAEGLAGDLDAVAGQRATTALAQLLGPYRAVHGTFPPMRVLRELLEGVPEALTALHEALFGPQHAGMRRELEARMRQVGSPADAGPALADRLALLDRPAFADFFGAGGTTRAFSLRAVAHHPLRVRIDLPEHGHEEAARLLARLVLAQFTAVVRGGERPHFVCLVLDDATGTLTPDSVRRIQRLRSQNAGVVLALRTIGDIPEALHGPLYGAVGCRMAFSGVTTWDGSRFAHAWGTEWVETRDVAKHTVFADQPMTRAIHALRKLVTGKAVTTDAVTIRKVERERWSASELAHEVPPGHAVLSLTTVGGEHAPPLLVDLRS
;
A
#
# COMPACT_ATOMS: atom_id res chain seq x y z
N MET A 1 -29.84 -42.18 -15.63
CA MET A 1 -29.12 -41.36 -16.62
C MET A 1 -28.12 -40.51 -15.85
N PRO A 2 -26.80 -40.72 -16.02
CA PRO A 2 -25.82 -39.87 -15.36
C PRO A 2 -25.77 -38.51 -16.04
N SER A 3 -25.68 -37.45 -15.23
CA SER A 3 -25.58 -36.05 -15.66
C SER A 3 -24.30 -35.82 -16.46
N VAL A 4 -24.47 -35.28 -17.67
CA VAL A 4 -23.39 -34.77 -18.52
C VAL A 4 -22.64 -33.66 -17.77
N PRO A 5 -21.30 -33.66 -17.71
CA PRO A 5 -20.56 -32.51 -17.21
C PRO A 5 -20.65 -31.36 -18.22
N GLU A 6 -21.50 -30.38 -17.92
CA GLU A 6 -21.42 -29.04 -18.52
C GLU A 6 -20.21 -28.32 -17.92
N GLN A 7 -19.10 -28.34 -18.65
CA GLN A 7 -18.22 -27.18 -18.84
C GLN A 7 -17.15 -27.57 -19.85
N SER A 8 -17.35 -27.17 -21.10
CA SER A 8 -16.24 -27.05 -22.05
C SER A 8 -15.15 -26.18 -21.43
N PRO A 9 -13.85 -26.53 -21.57
CA PRO A 9 -12.77 -25.72 -21.02
C PRO A 9 -12.89 -24.30 -21.58
N ALA A 10 -12.89 -23.30 -20.69
CA ALA A 10 -12.95 -21.90 -21.09
C ALA A 10 -11.82 -21.61 -22.10
N PRO A 11 -12.11 -20.90 -23.22
CA PRO A 11 -11.07 -20.53 -24.17
C PRO A 11 -9.98 -19.74 -23.44
N ARG A 12 -8.71 -19.99 -23.80
CA ARG A 12 -7.58 -19.22 -23.26
C ARG A 12 -7.85 -17.73 -23.51
N PRO A 13 -7.68 -16.86 -22.49
CA PRO A 13 -7.93 -15.43 -22.66
C PRO A 13 -7.06 -14.90 -23.80
N THR A 14 -7.66 -14.17 -24.72
CA THR A 14 -6.93 -13.56 -25.83
C THR A 14 -6.12 -12.37 -25.33
N VAL A 15 -5.15 -11.89 -26.13
CA VAL A 15 -4.39 -10.68 -25.80
C VAL A 15 -5.30 -9.45 -25.74
N ALA A 16 -6.37 -9.42 -26.54
CA ALA A 16 -7.41 -8.40 -26.45
C ALA A 16 -8.11 -8.43 -25.08
N ASP A 17 -8.56 -9.61 -24.61
CA ASP A 17 -9.17 -9.75 -23.28
C ASP A 17 -8.23 -9.34 -22.15
N TRP A 18 -6.92 -9.61 -22.31
CA TRP A 18 -5.90 -9.18 -21.37
C TRP A 18 -5.72 -7.66 -21.37
N LEU A 19 -5.71 -7.01 -22.54
CA LEU A 19 -5.61 -5.55 -22.65
C LEU A 19 -6.83 -4.86 -22.03
N ASP A 20 -8.02 -5.36 -22.34
CA ASP A 20 -9.30 -4.76 -21.92
C ASP A 20 -9.63 -5.00 -20.44
N LYS A 21 -8.92 -5.94 -19.79
CA LYS A 21 -9.14 -6.20 -18.37
C LYS A 21 -8.85 -4.96 -17.52
N PRO A 22 -9.76 -4.55 -16.61
CA PRO A 22 -9.52 -3.39 -15.76
C PRO A 22 -8.36 -3.62 -14.78
N ARG A 23 -7.57 -2.57 -14.58
CA ARG A 23 -6.41 -2.50 -13.66
C ARG A 23 -6.53 -1.25 -12.77
N PRO A 24 -7.50 -1.22 -11.84
CA PRO A 24 -7.67 -0.06 -10.98
C PRO A 24 -6.41 0.19 -10.15
N ALA A 25 -6.16 1.46 -9.83
CA ALA A 25 -5.13 1.81 -8.85
C ALA A 25 -5.46 1.12 -7.52
N ALA A 26 -4.48 0.42 -6.97
CA ALA A 26 -4.59 -0.35 -5.74
C ALA A 26 -3.32 -0.16 -4.93
N GLY A 27 -3.42 -0.38 -3.62
CA GLY A 27 -2.30 -0.30 -2.69
C GLY A 27 -1.16 -1.23 -3.09
N PRO A 28 0.05 -0.98 -2.56
CA PRO A 28 1.24 -1.72 -2.92
C PRO A 28 1.10 -3.22 -2.62
N GLY A 29 1.59 -4.07 -3.52
CA GLY A 29 1.49 -5.51 -3.33
C GLY A 29 0.17 -6.16 -3.76
N ILE A 30 -0.83 -5.39 -4.19
CA ILE A 30 -2.07 -5.92 -4.74
C ILE A 30 -1.89 -6.18 -6.24
N TRP A 31 -2.17 -7.41 -6.65
CA TRP A 31 -2.25 -7.80 -8.06
C TRP A 31 -3.42 -7.09 -8.75
N ARG A 32 -3.12 -6.17 -9.69
CA ARG A 32 -4.11 -5.26 -10.28
C ARG A 32 -4.93 -5.89 -11.40
N TYR A 33 -4.39 -6.88 -12.12
CA TYR A 33 -5.08 -7.51 -13.24
C TYR A 33 -6.40 -8.17 -12.80
N GLY A 34 -7.52 -7.55 -13.18
CA GLY A 34 -8.85 -8.01 -12.77
C GLY A 34 -9.20 -7.77 -11.31
N TYR A 35 -8.42 -6.94 -10.59
CA TYR A 35 -8.71 -6.57 -9.20
C TYR A 35 -10.03 -5.80 -9.11
N ARG A 36 -10.85 -6.17 -8.14
CA ARG A 36 -12.11 -5.47 -7.83
C ARG A 36 -12.01 -4.97 -6.41
N VAL A 37 -12.02 -3.64 -6.26
CA VAL A 37 -12.07 -2.98 -4.95
C VAL A 37 -13.32 -3.48 -4.22
N ARG A 38 -13.12 -4.26 -3.13
CA ARG A 38 -14.22 -4.62 -2.25
C ARG A 38 -14.69 -3.35 -1.57
N ARG A 39 -15.98 -3.01 -1.74
CA ARG A 39 -16.59 -1.90 -1.01
C ARG A 39 -16.57 -2.27 0.47
N PRO A 40 -16.15 -1.36 1.37
CA PRO A 40 -16.00 -1.69 2.77
C PRO A 40 -17.32 -2.23 3.31
N SER A 41 -17.23 -3.39 3.94
CA SER A 41 -18.42 -3.99 4.54
C SER A 41 -18.78 -3.09 5.73
N LYS A 42 -19.77 -2.22 5.56
CA LYS A 42 -20.33 -1.46 6.70
C LYS A 42 -20.91 -2.50 7.65
N GLY A 43 -20.10 -2.94 8.62
CA GLY A 43 -20.52 -3.79 9.71
C GLY A 43 -21.78 -3.18 10.31
N ARG A 44 -22.90 -3.88 10.16
CA ARG A 44 -24.12 -3.56 10.92
C ARG A 44 -23.78 -3.81 12.38
N GLU A 45 -23.31 -2.79 13.09
CA GLU A 45 -23.37 -2.76 14.54
C GLU A 45 -24.84 -2.99 14.91
N ARG A 46 -25.18 -4.21 15.32
CA ARG A 46 -26.53 -4.54 15.77
C ARG A 46 -26.74 -3.79 17.08
N LEU A 47 -27.79 -2.97 17.16
CA LEU A 47 -28.20 -2.35 18.41
C LEU A 47 -28.36 -3.42 19.49
N SER A 48 -27.79 -3.19 20.66
CA SER A 48 -28.07 -4.02 21.82
C SER A 48 -29.57 -3.93 22.15
N PRO A 49 -30.23 -5.03 22.57
CA PRO A 49 -31.65 -5.02 22.95
C PRO A 49 -32.00 -3.98 24.03
N VAL A 50 -31.00 -3.54 24.80
CA VAL A 50 -31.10 -2.59 25.91
C VAL A 50 -31.53 -1.20 25.43
N THR A 51 -31.09 -0.77 24.25
CA THR A 51 -31.39 0.58 23.71
C THR A 51 -32.85 0.70 23.23
N ILE A 52 -33.45 -0.40 22.75
CA ILE A 52 -34.86 -0.41 22.31
C ILE A 52 -35.80 -0.32 23.52
N VAL A 53 -35.47 -1.01 24.61
CA VAL A 53 -36.23 -0.93 25.88
C VAL A 53 -36.10 0.46 26.51
N GLY A 54 -34.91 1.09 26.41
CA GLY A 54 -34.67 2.46 26.85
C GLY A 54 -35.40 3.55 26.04
N LEU A 55 -36.05 3.19 24.92
CA LEU A 55 -36.89 4.07 24.12
C LEU A 55 -38.39 3.91 24.48
N ALA A 56 -38.85 2.66 24.58
CA ALA A 56 -40.26 2.36 24.76
C ALA A 56 -40.78 2.72 26.16
N VAL A 57 -39.98 2.52 27.21
CA VAL A 57 -40.42 2.75 28.60
C VAL A 57 -40.71 4.23 28.88
N PRO A 58 -39.83 5.20 28.57
CA PRO A 58 -40.13 6.62 28.77
C PRO A 58 -41.32 7.10 27.95
N LEU A 59 -41.53 6.57 26.75
CA LEU A 59 -42.67 6.92 25.91
C LEU A 59 -44.00 6.50 26.55
N VAL A 60 -44.09 5.25 27.03
CA VAL A 60 -45.30 4.73 27.68
C VAL A 60 -45.57 5.50 28.97
N VAL A 61 -44.55 5.79 29.77
CA VAL A 61 -44.68 6.62 30.97
C VAL A 61 -45.18 8.02 30.64
N ALA A 62 -44.64 8.66 29.60
CA ALA A 62 -45.09 9.97 29.15
C ALA A 62 -46.57 9.96 28.74
N LEU A 63 -47.01 8.95 27.99
CA LEU A 63 -48.40 8.82 27.54
C LEU A 63 -49.36 8.61 28.72
N VAL A 64 -48.99 7.79 29.71
CA VAL A 64 -49.81 7.56 30.91
C VAL A 64 -49.91 8.84 31.75
N VAL A 65 -48.79 9.52 31.99
CA VAL A 65 -48.77 10.78 32.75
C VAL A 65 -49.59 11.87 32.03
N TRP A 66 -49.45 11.98 30.71
CA TRP A 66 -50.23 12.92 29.90
C TRP A 66 -51.72 12.60 29.91
N SER A 67 -52.09 11.32 29.84
CA SER A 67 -53.50 10.88 29.93
C SER A 67 -54.10 11.23 31.30
N LEU A 68 -53.39 10.93 32.39
CA LEU A 68 -53.84 11.27 33.75
C LEU A 68 -54.00 12.79 33.96
N TRP A 69 -53.13 13.59 33.35
CA TRP A 69 -53.22 15.05 33.33
C TRP A 69 -54.47 15.53 32.59
N ARG A 70 -54.71 15.04 31.37
CA ARG A 70 -55.89 15.40 30.55
C ARG A 70 -57.22 15.01 31.21
N HIS A 71 -57.25 13.91 31.97
CA HIS A 71 -58.45 13.48 32.70
C HIS A 71 -58.63 14.18 34.06
N GLY A 72 -57.76 15.13 34.42
CA GLY A 72 -57.84 15.86 35.70
C GLY A 72 -57.67 14.97 36.93
N SER A 73 -57.05 13.79 36.77
CA SER A 73 -56.90 12.78 37.82
C SER A 73 -55.71 13.05 38.75
N VAL A 74 -54.96 14.12 38.50
CA VAL A 74 -53.80 14.53 39.30
C VAL A 74 -54.26 15.43 40.46
N PRO A 75 -54.04 15.02 41.72
CA PRO A 75 -54.42 15.83 42.88
C PRO A 75 -53.70 17.19 42.88
N TYR A 76 -54.41 18.25 43.25
CA TYR A 76 -53.87 19.61 43.39
C TYR A 76 -53.29 20.26 42.12
N MET A 77 -53.52 19.66 40.95
CA MET A 77 -52.99 20.12 39.66
C MET A 77 -53.26 21.61 39.38
N TRP A 78 -54.42 22.11 39.77
CA TRP A 78 -54.86 23.48 39.53
C TRP A 78 -54.43 24.49 40.62
N VAL A 79 -53.88 24.02 41.74
CA VAL A 79 -53.44 24.88 42.85
C VAL A 79 -52.28 25.77 42.42
N VAL A 80 -51.32 25.21 41.67
CA VAL A 80 -50.18 25.98 41.15
C VAL A 80 -50.66 27.08 40.21
N LEU A 81 -51.62 26.78 39.31
CA LEU A 81 -52.18 27.78 38.41
C LEU A 81 -52.85 28.94 39.17
N LYS A 82 -53.59 28.64 40.24
CA LYS A 82 -54.26 29.65 41.06
C LYS A 82 -53.29 30.55 41.84
N VAL A 83 -52.11 30.05 42.22
CA VAL A 83 -51.07 30.86 42.89
C VAL A 83 -50.48 31.91 41.95
N PHE A 84 -50.41 31.62 40.64
CA PHE A 84 -49.82 32.50 39.63
C PHE A 84 -50.84 33.33 38.84
N THR A 85 -52.15 33.20 39.12
CA THR A 85 -53.21 33.93 38.40
C THR A 85 -54.10 34.74 39.36
N PRO A 86 -54.64 35.89 38.92
CA PRO A 86 -55.53 36.71 39.75
C PRO A 86 -56.81 35.98 40.18
N ASP A 87 -57.26 36.22 41.42
CA ASP A 87 -58.46 35.57 42.00
C ASP A 87 -59.77 35.93 41.27
N ASP A 88 -59.82 37.07 40.58
CA ASP A 88 -60.98 37.56 39.82
C ASP A 88 -61.25 36.76 38.53
N TRP A 89 -60.30 35.93 38.09
CA TRP A 89 -60.44 35.07 36.90
C TRP A 89 -61.22 33.78 37.18
N TRP A 90 -61.45 33.46 38.45
CA TRP A 90 -62.02 32.20 38.92
C TRP A 90 -63.32 32.42 39.72
N TRP A 91 -64.22 31.44 39.72
CA TRP A 91 -65.34 31.44 40.66
C TRP A 91 -64.86 31.10 42.09
N SER A 92 -65.31 31.86 43.09
CA SER A 92 -64.86 31.74 44.49
C SER A 92 -64.92 30.30 45.00
N GLY A 93 -63.79 29.78 45.50
CA GLY A 93 -63.70 28.41 46.04
C GLY A 93 -63.60 27.30 44.99
N THR A 94 -63.55 27.62 43.69
CA THR A 94 -63.42 26.65 42.60
C THR A 94 -62.24 27.00 41.69
N THR A 95 -61.93 26.11 40.75
CA THR A 95 -60.98 26.32 39.64
C THR A 95 -61.72 26.42 38.31
N SER A 96 -63.01 26.77 38.35
CA SER A 96 -63.82 27.02 37.16
C SER A 96 -63.61 28.45 36.68
N PRO A 97 -63.27 28.65 35.40
CA PRO A 97 -63.00 29.98 34.87
C PRO A 97 -64.27 30.84 34.88
N LYS A 98 -64.15 32.07 35.37
CA LYS A 98 -65.24 33.07 35.42
C LYS A 98 -65.21 33.99 34.18
N ALA A 99 -64.03 34.24 33.64
CA ALA A 99 -63.80 35.09 32.48
C ALA A 99 -62.89 34.39 31.45
N TRP A 100 -62.78 34.95 30.24
CA TRP A 100 -61.98 34.35 29.16
C TRP A 100 -60.51 34.19 29.56
N GLN A 101 -59.97 35.08 30.39
CA GLN A 101 -58.59 35.00 30.91
C GLN A 101 -58.34 33.71 31.70
N GLY A 102 -59.33 33.20 32.43
CA GLY A 102 -59.23 31.93 33.16
C GLY A 102 -59.20 30.70 32.24
N VAL A 103 -59.93 30.75 31.12
CA VAL A 103 -59.92 29.68 30.10
C VAL A 103 -58.57 29.63 29.40
N GLU A 104 -58.05 30.78 28.97
CA GLU A 104 -56.74 30.88 28.32
C GLU A 104 -55.60 30.50 29.28
N ALA A 105 -55.70 30.82 30.57
CA ALA A 105 -54.71 30.43 31.57
C ALA A 105 -54.61 28.90 31.75
N ILE A 106 -55.72 28.18 31.64
CA ILE A 106 -55.73 26.71 31.65
C ILE A 106 -54.98 26.15 30.43
N GLU A 107 -55.21 26.73 29.24
CA GLU A 107 -54.53 26.30 28.01
C GLU A 107 -53.01 26.53 28.09
N VAL A 108 -52.58 27.71 28.56
CA VAL A 108 -51.15 28.00 28.80
C VAL A 108 -50.54 26.98 29.78
N TYR A 109 -51.24 26.69 30.87
CA TYR A 109 -50.76 25.75 31.89
C TYR A 109 -50.61 24.32 31.35
N ASN A 110 -51.57 23.85 30.56
CA ASN A 110 -51.50 22.56 29.87
C ASN A 110 -50.31 22.50 28.90
N GLY A 111 -50.07 23.58 28.15
CA GLY A 111 -48.92 23.67 27.25
C GLY A 111 -47.57 23.65 27.97
N VAL A 112 -47.45 24.37 29.09
CA VAL A 112 -46.22 24.39 29.90
C VAL A 112 -45.94 23.00 30.49
N PHE A 113 -46.95 22.34 31.06
CA PHE A 113 -46.78 20.99 31.61
C PHE A 113 -46.39 19.99 30.52
N PHE A 114 -47.04 20.04 29.35
CA PHE A 114 -46.68 19.21 28.20
C PHE A 114 -45.23 19.43 27.77
N GLY A 115 -44.78 20.69 27.68
CA GLY A 115 -43.39 21.03 27.36
C GLY A 115 -42.39 20.46 28.36
N VAL A 116 -42.67 20.56 29.66
CA VAL A 116 -41.83 19.99 30.73
C VAL A 116 -41.79 18.46 30.67
N LEU A 117 -42.92 17.81 30.39
CA LEU A 117 -43.03 16.37 30.25
C LEU A 117 -42.18 15.87 29.07
N VAL A 118 -42.32 16.50 27.89
CA VAL A 118 -41.53 16.17 26.69
C VAL A 118 -40.04 16.37 26.94
N TYR A 119 -39.66 17.49 27.57
CA TYR A 119 -38.25 17.77 27.89
C TYR A 119 -37.65 16.74 28.85
N THR A 120 -38.37 16.40 29.93
CA THR A 120 -37.89 15.46 30.95
C THR A 120 -37.76 14.04 30.38
N MET A 121 -38.72 13.59 29.57
CA MET A 121 -38.71 12.27 28.96
C MET A 121 -37.71 12.16 27.81
N GLY A 122 -37.49 13.25 27.06
CA GLY A 122 -36.44 13.33 26.04
C GLY A 122 -35.03 13.23 26.63
N ARG A 123 -34.81 13.73 27.86
CA ARG A 123 -33.53 13.64 28.58
C ARG A 123 -33.31 12.30 29.29
N LEU A 124 -34.37 11.69 29.84
CA LEU A 124 -34.28 10.41 30.55
C LEU A 124 -34.24 9.19 29.61
N GLY A 125 -34.76 9.31 28.38
CA GLY A 125 -34.74 8.23 27.39
C GLY A 125 -33.51 8.23 26.49
N SER A 126 -33.19 7.07 25.93
CA SER A 126 -32.09 6.88 24.96
C SER A 126 -32.37 7.46 23.54
N TRP A 127 -33.28 8.44 23.43
CA TRP A 127 -33.70 9.07 22.17
C TRP A 127 -32.53 9.61 21.33
N PRO A 128 -31.52 10.29 21.89
CA PRO A 128 -30.37 10.76 21.11
C PRO A 128 -29.56 9.63 20.47
N GLU A 129 -29.43 8.48 21.15
CA GLU A 129 -28.69 7.31 20.65
C GLU A 129 -29.44 6.61 19.51
N VAL A 130 -30.76 6.50 19.64
CA VAL A 130 -31.63 5.95 18.59
C VAL A 130 -31.62 6.83 17.35
N VAL A 131 -31.75 8.16 17.51
CA VAL A 131 -31.65 9.10 16.39
C VAL A 131 -30.26 9.03 15.75
N ARG A 132 -29.20 8.87 16.55
CA ARG A 132 -27.85 8.72 16.04
C ARG A 132 -27.72 7.49 15.15
N HIS A 133 -28.26 6.36 15.59
CA HIS A 133 -28.19 5.09 14.88
C HIS A 133 -29.09 5.02 13.64
N TYR A 134 -30.36 5.42 13.74
CA TYR A 134 -31.31 5.25 12.63
C TYR A 134 -31.24 6.37 11.59
N VAL A 135 -31.00 7.61 12.03
CA VAL A 135 -31.04 8.79 11.15
C VAL A 135 -29.64 9.27 10.80
N THR A 136 -28.77 9.53 11.79
CA THR A 136 -27.47 10.17 11.50
C THR A 136 -26.40 9.22 10.94
N ALA A 137 -26.51 7.91 11.16
CA ALA A 137 -25.59 6.91 10.61
C ALA A 137 -25.82 6.62 9.12
N ARG A 138 -26.90 7.14 8.53
CA ARG A 138 -27.21 6.96 7.10
C ARG A 138 -26.47 8.00 6.25
N PRO A 139 -25.95 7.62 5.07
CA PRO A 139 -25.39 8.59 4.13
C PRO A 139 -26.48 9.51 3.58
N GLN A 140 -26.09 10.69 3.10
CA GLN A 140 -26.99 11.57 2.34
C GLN A 140 -27.33 10.90 0.99
N PRO A 141 -28.54 11.07 0.41
CA PRO A 141 -29.66 11.92 0.86
C PRO A 141 -30.59 11.25 1.87
N LEU A 142 -30.39 9.96 2.17
CA LEU A 142 -31.30 9.18 3.00
C LEU A 142 -31.45 9.75 4.42
N ARG A 143 -30.38 10.31 5.00
CA ARG A 143 -30.44 11.03 6.27
C ARG A 143 -31.36 12.25 6.23
N ALA A 144 -31.30 13.04 5.16
CA ALA A 144 -32.15 14.21 4.98
C ALA A 144 -33.62 13.80 4.79
N ALA A 145 -33.86 12.74 4.02
CA ALA A 145 -35.20 12.17 3.79
C ALA A 145 -35.83 11.59 5.06
N LEU A 146 -35.09 10.83 5.86
CA LEU A 146 -35.58 10.28 7.14
C LEU A 146 -35.88 11.39 8.16
N ALA A 147 -35.05 12.43 8.22
CA ALA A 147 -35.33 13.60 9.03
C ALA A 147 -36.57 14.37 8.53
N ALA A 148 -36.79 14.45 7.22
CA ALA A 148 -37.97 15.08 6.63
C ALA A 148 -39.25 14.28 6.91
N LEU A 149 -39.18 12.94 6.86
CA LEU A 149 -40.27 12.07 7.24
C LEU A 149 -40.62 12.24 8.73
N GLY A 150 -39.62 12.31 9.61
CA GLY A 150 -39.82 12.58 11.03
C GLY A 150 -40.45 13.96 11.30
N ALA A 151 -40.01 14.98 10.57
CA ALA A 151 -40.58 16.32 10.62
C ALA A 151 -42.04 16.35 10.15
N LEU A 152 -42.37 15.62 9.08
CA LEU A 152 -43.74 15.50 8.58
C LEU A 152 -44.67 14.88 9.64
N ILE A 153 -44.24 13.78 10.27
CA ILE A 153 -45.00 13.15 11.36
C ILE A 153 -45.18 14.11 12.53
N ALA A 154 -44.14 14.86 12.93
CA ALA A 154 -44.26 15.86 13.98
C ALA A 154 -45.30 16.95 13.63
N LEU A 155 -45.31 17.42 12.39
CA LEU A 155 -46.29 18.40 11.90
C LEU A 155 -47.72 17.85 11.91
N THR A 156 -47.94 16.54 11.68
CA THR A 156 -49.29 15.96 11.79
C THR A 156 -49.87 16.03 13.20
N PHE A 157 -49.03 16.01 14.24
CA PHE A 157 -49.47 16.13 15.63
C PHE A 157 -49.71 17.59 16.07
N VAL A 158 -49.06 18.56 15.40
CA VAL A 158 -49.21 19.99 15.70
C VAL A 158 -50.37 20.61 14.90
N PHE A 159 -50.56 20.18 13.65
CA PHE A 159 -51.58 20.69 12.73
C PHE A 159 -52.43 19.55 12.13
N PRO A 160 -53.22 18.81 12.93
CA PRO A 160 -53.99 17.68 12.43
C PRO A 160 -55.00 18.08 11.34
N ASN A 161 -55.57 19.28 11.43
CA ASN A 161 -56.51 19.83 10.43
C ASN A 161 -55.89 20.05 9.04
N ALA A 162 -54.56 20.18 8.95
CA ALA A 162 -53.86 20.34 7.67
C ALA A 162 -53.67 18.99 6.94
N PHE A 163 -53.93 17.85 7.60
CA PHE A 163 -53.72 16.51 7.06
C PHE A 163 -55.03 15.69 7.12
N PRO A 164 -55.82 15.67 6.02
CA PRO A 164 -57.07 14.91 5.99
C PRO A 164 -56.81 13.41 6.16
N GLY A 165 -57.33 12.80 7.24
CA GLY A 165 -57.21 11.37 7.54
C GLY A 165 -56.52 11.02 8.86
N VAL A 166 -55.97 12.00 9.60
CA VAL A 166 -55.29 11.80 10.89
C VAL A 166 -56.31 12.02 12.03
N GLY A 167 -56.81 10.94 12.64
CA GLY A 167 -57.84 10.98 13.70
C GLY A 167 -57.33 11.23 15.13
N TRP A 168 -56.29 12.04 15.29
CA TRP A 168 -55.64 12.29 16.58
C TRP A 168 -55.89 13.75 17.02
N ASP A 169 -56.03 13.97 18.33
CA ASP A 169 -56.18 15.32 18.87
C ASP A 169 -54.89 16.15 18.70
N ALA A 170 -55.04 17.46 18.46
CA ALA A 170 -53.90 18.38 18.37
C ALA A 170 -53.13 18.41 19.69
N LEU A 171 -51.80 18.35 19.62
CA LEU A 171 -50.95 18.56 20.78
C LEU A 171 -51.07 20.02 21.27
N PRO A 172 -50.94 20.26 22.59
CA PRO A 172 -51.05 21.59 23.19
C PRO A 172 -49.79 22.42 22.91
N VAL A 173 -49.61 22.83 21.67
CA VAL A 173 -48.48 23.64 21.18
C VAL A 173 -49.00 24.93 20.55
N VAL A 174 -50.02 24.82 19.69
CA VAL A 174 -50.63 25.97 19.02
C VAL A 174 -51.52 26.76 19.98
N ALA A 175 -52.53 26.11 20.57
CA ALA A 175 -53.48 26.78 21.45
C ALA A 175 -52.79 27.52 22.62
N PRO A 176 -51.87 26.90 23.39
CA PRO A 176 -51.22 27.58 24.52
C PRO A 176 -50.39 28.81 24.11
N LEU A 177 -49.80 28.81 22.92
CA LEU A 177 -49.03 29.96 22.43
C LEU A 177 -49.95 31.13 22.04
N PHE A 178 -51.07 30.84 21.38
CA PHE A 178 -52.10 31.84 21.07
C PHE A 178 -52.76 32.36 22.35
N SER A 179 -53.06 31.49 23.31
CA SER A 179 -53.58 31.84 24.64
C SER A 179 -52.64 32.76 25.42
N LEU A 180 -51.33 32.45 25.41
CA LEU A 180 -50.32 33.27 26.07
C LEU A 180 -50.20 34.65 25.41
N VAL A 181 -50.23 34.72 24.07
CA VAL A 181 -50.22 36.00 23.35
C VAL A 181 -51.47 36.81 23.68
N ALA A 182 -52.67 36.18 23.70
CA ALA A 182 -53.94 36.83 24.05
C ALA A 182 -53.94 37.42 25.47
N LEU A 183 -53.40 36.66 26.44
CA LEU A 183 -53.27 37.07 27.84
C LEU A 183 -52.30 38.25 28.01
N VAL A 184 -51.17 38.23 27.29
CA VAL A 184 -50.16 39.29 27.35
C VAL A 184 -50.62 40.56 26.62
N SER A 185 -51.35 40.43 25.51
CA SER A 185 -51.88 41.57 24.75
C SER A 185 -53.16 42.16 25.32
N GLY A 186 -53.78 41.50 26.31
CA GLY A 186 -55.01 41.97 26.96
C GLY A 186 -56.27 41.83 26.11
N GLY A 187 -56.24 41.01 25.05
CA GLY A 187 -57.38 40.82 24.15
C GLY A 187 -57.02 40.11 22.83
N TYR A 188 -58.04 39.79 22.03
CA TYR A 188 -57.90 39.03 20.77
C TYR A 188 -57.69 39.89 19.52
N ASP A 189 -57.62 41.22 19.67
CA ASP A 189 -57.56 42.16 18.53
C ASP A 189 -56.32 41.93 17.63
N LEU A 190 -55.22 41.43 18.19
CA LEU A 190 -54.01 41.08 17.45
C LEU A 190 -54.23 39.95 16.44
N PHE A 191 -55.18 39.03 16.68
CA PHE A 191 -55.44 37.89 15.81
C PHE A 191 -56.37 38.21 14.64
N GLN A 192 -56.99 39.41 14.63
CA GLN A 192 -57.73 39.91 13.46
C GLN A 192 -56.80 40.25 12.30
N SER A 193 -55.53 40.55 12.58
CA SER A 193 -54.51 40.76 11.56
C SER A 193 -54.00 39.42 11.03
N GLN A 194 -54.31 39.15 9.75
CA GLN A 194 -53.88 37.94 9.06
C GLN A 194 -52.35 37.76 9.06
N LEU A 195 -51.59 38.86 8.96
CA LEU A 195 -50.12 38.83 9.00
C LEU A 195 -49.57 38.35 10.36
N ILE A 196 -50.21 38.69 11.47
CA ILE A 196 -49.76 38.29 12.82
C ILE A 196 -50.08 36.81 13.05
N THR A 197 -51.29 36.39 12.68
CA THR A 197 -51.72 34.99 12.77
C THR A 197 -50.86 34.08 11.90
N ASP A 198 -50.65 34.43 10.62
CA ASP A 198 -49.78 33.66 9.71
C ASP A 198 -48.30 33.72 10.17
N GLY A 199 -47.87 34.85 10.72
CA GLY A 199 -46.55 35.00 11.35
C GLY A 199 -46.34 34.06 12.54
N LEU A 200 -47.36 33.86 13.38
CA LEU A 200 -47.28 32.96 14.52
C LEU A 200 -47.29 31.48 14.09
N TYR A 201 -48.13 31.13 13.11
CA TYR A 201 -48.14 29.78 12.52
C TYR A 201 -46.82 29.43 11.83
N THR A 202 -46.22 30.38 11.10
CA THR A 202 -44.91 30.18 10.47
C THR A 202 -43.79 30.04 11.51
N LEU A 203 -43.82 30.82 12.60
CA LEU A 203 -42.88 30.69 13.71
C LEU A 203 -42.96 29.30 14.37
N ILE A 204 -44.18 28.82 14.69
CA ILE A 204 -44.39 27.48 15.26
C ILE A 204 -43.84 26.41 14.30
N THR A 205 -44.14 26.53 13.00
CA THR A 205 -43.67 25.59 11.98
C THR A 205 -42.13 25.55 11.92
N LEU A 206 -41.48 26.71 11.94
CA LEU A 206 -40.02 26.81 11.95
C LEU A 206 -39.40 26.19 13.21
N LEU A 207 -40.01 26.41 14.39
CA LEU A 207 -39.55 25.81 15.65
C LEU A 207 -39.67 24.28 15.65
N VAL A 208 -40.75 23.74 15.08
CA VAL A 208 -40.93 22.29 14.93
C VAL A 208 -39.93 21.70 13.93
N LEU A 209 -39.67 22.39 12.81
CA LEU A 209 -38.74 21.93 11.76
C LEU A 209 -37.26 22.04 12.18
N TRP A 210 -36.91 23.02 13.02
CA TRP A 210 -35.53 23.30 13.42
C TRP A 210 -34.72 22.09 13.94
N PRO A 211 -35.21 21.28 14.89
CA PRO A 211 -34.45 20.11 15.38
C PRO A 211 -34.24 19.07 14.28
N PHE A 212 -35.23 18.83 13.42
CA PHE A 212 -35.12 17.88 12.31
C PHE A 212 -34.18 18.38 11.21
N ALA A 213 -34.20 19.68 10.89
CA ALA A 213 -33.27 20.30 9.95
C ALA A 213 -31.80 20.18 10.43
N ARG A 214 -31.58 20.28 11.75
CA ARG A 214 -30.27 20.07 12.38
C ARG A 214 -29.83 18.60 12.33
N ILE A 215 -30.73 17.67 12.65
CA ILE A 215 -30.46 16.22 12.60
C ILE A 215 -30.20 15.76 11.15
N GLY A 216 -30.99 16.25 10.19
CA GLY A 216 -30.91 15.91 8.77
C GLY A 216 -29.79 16.61 8.00
N ALA A 217 -29.07 17.55 8.64
CA ALA A 217 -28.00 18.35 8.03
C ALA A 217 -28.40 19.02 6.70
N TRP A 218 -29.65 19.48 6.57
CA TRP A 218 -30.22 19.98 5.31
C TRP A 218 -29.44 21.17 4.72
N ARG A 219 -28.84 22.01 5.56
CA ARG A 219 -27.96 23.12 5.12
C ARG A 219 -26.66 22.63 4.46
N GLY A 220 -26.09 21.53 4.95
CA GLY A 220 -24.89 20.92 4.35
C GLY A 220 -25.23 20.28 3.01
N TYR A 221 -26.31 19.50 2.98
CA TYR A 221 -26.81 18.88 1.76
C TYR A 221 -27.16 19.89 0.66
N ALA A 222 -27.85 20.99 1.01
CA ALA A 222 -28.18 22.04 0.05
C ALA A 222 -26.95 22.73 -0.55
N ARG A 223 -25.88 22.94 0.26
CA ARG A 223 -24.62 23.49 -0.24
C ARG A 223 -23.89 22.51 -1.14
N GLU A 224 -23.82 21.24 -0.75
CA GLU A 224 -23.22 20.17 -1.57
C GLU A 224 -23.96 20.00 -2.89
N TRP A 225 -25.30 20.06 -2.87
CA TRP A 225 -26.12 19.97 -4.07
C TRP A 225 -25.96 21.20 -4.98
N LEU A 226 -25.91 22.42 -4.42
CA LEU A 226 -25.65 23.64 -5.18
C LEU A 226 -24.23 23.66 -5.77
N ALA A 227 -23.23 23.19 -5.02
CA ALA A 227 -21.85 23.07 -5.49
C ALA A 227 -21.71 21.99 -6.58
N ALA A 228 -22.37 20.84 -6.43
CA ALA A 228 -22.41 19.80 -7.46
C ALA A 228 -23.10 20.28 -8.75
N ARG A 229 -24.12 21.14 -8.62
CA ARG A 229 -24.83 21.72 -9.77
C ARG A 229 -24.03 22.83 -10.45
N ALA A 230 -23.27 23.63 -9.70
CA ALA A 230 -22.33 24.60 -10.25
C ALA A 230 -21.17 23.90 -10.98
N ALA A 231 -20.59 22.85 -10.38
CA ALA A 231 -19.55 22.02 -10.99
C ALA A 231 -20.06 21.25 -12.21
N HIS A 232 -21.32 20.80 -12.22
CA HIS A 232 -21.93 20.18 -13.40
C HIS A 232 -22.12 21.19 -14.54
N ASN A 233 -22.49 22.43 -14.23
CA ASN A 233 -22.62 23.49 -15.25
C ASN A 233 -21.25 23.90 -15.82
N GLU A 234 -20.21 24.02 -14.99
CA GLU A 234 -18.83 24.27 -15.43
C GLU A 234 -18.26 23.09 -16.25
N ALA A 235 -18.55 21.85 -15.85
CA ALA A 235 -18.18 20.66 -16.62
C ALA A 235 -18.93 20.53 -17.95
N GLN A 236 -20.12 21.13 -18.06
CA GLN A 236 -20.94 21.12 -19.27
C GLN A 236 -20.48 22.17 -20.29
N GLU A 237 -19.89 23.29 -19.85
CA GLU A 237 -19.22 24.26 -20.72
C GLU A 237 -17.81 23.82 -21.14
N ALA A 238 -17.09 23.04 -20.30
CA ALA A 238 -15.84 22.38 -20.69
C ALA A 238 -16.06 21.09 -21.52
N GLY A 239 -17.28 20.53 -21.51
CA GLY A 239 -17.65 19.23 -22.07
C GLY A 239 -18.16 19.22 -23.52
N THR A 240 -18.07 20.33 -24.25
CA THR A 240 -18.34 20.33 -25.71
C THR A 240 -17.29 19.59 -26.56
N ALA A 241 -16.24 19.05 -25.93
CA ALA A 241 -15.48 17.94 -26.50
C ALA A 241 -16.22 16.62 -26.20
N LYS A 242 -17.07 16.20 -27.16
CA LYS A 242 -17.63 14.85 -27.36
C LYS A 242 -17.12 13.79 -26.35
N PHE A 243 -17.99 13.36 -25.43
CA PHE A 243 -17.88 12.04 -24.81
C PHE A 243 -18.08 10.98 -25.91
N ALA A 244 -16.99 10.44 -26.44
CA ALA A 244 -17.00 9.16 -27.13
C ALA A 244 -17.16 8.05 -26.06
N PRO A 245 -17.87 6.95 -26.34
CA PRO A 245 -17.88 5.78 -25.44
C PRO A 245 -16.44 5.28 -25.25
N ASP A 246 -16.06 4.90 -24.02
CA ASP A 246 -14.75 4.30 -23.71
C ASP A 246 -14.52 3.09 -24.62
N LEU A 247 -13.77 3.29 -25.69
CA LEU A 247 -13.38 2.21 -26.60
C LEU A 247 -12.51 1.22 -25.82
N PRO A 248 -12.63 -0.10 -26.07
CA PRO A 248 -11.77 -1.10 -25.46
C PRO A 248 -10.28 -0.74 -25.63
N ALA A 249 -9.47 -1.00 -24.61
CA ALA A 249 -8.04 -0.69 -24.62
C ALA A 249 -7.29 -1.41 -25.75
N ALA A 250 -7.80 -2.55 -26.23
CA ALA A 250 -7.33 -3.29 -27.40
C ALA A 250 -7.47 -2.52 -28.72
N GLN A 251 -8.32 -1.48 -28.77
CA GLN A 251 -8.54 -0.64 -29.95
C GLN A 251 -7.68 0.64 -29.95
N TRP A 252 -6.78 0.78 -28.98
CA TRP A 252 -5.84 1.89 -28.85
C TRP A 252 -6.51 3.28 -28.88
N PRO A 253 -7.47 3.58 -27.98
CA PRO A 253 -8.20 4.85 -27.95
C PRO A 253 -7.25 6.06 -27.89
N GLU A 254 -6.19 5.99 -27.09
CA GLU A 254 -5.19 7.06 -26.96
C GLU A 254 -4.56 7.48 -28.31
N LEU A 255 -4.34 6.53 -29.24
CA LEU A 255 -3.79 6.84 -30.57
C LEU A 255 -4.86 7.48 -31.47
N ARG A 256 -6.12 7.03 -31.35
CA ARG A 256 -7.24 7.58 -32.10
C ARG A 256 -7.57 9.00 -31.67
N ASP A 257 -7.52 9.25 -30.36
CA ASP A 257 -7.74 10.59 -29.79
C ASP A 257 -6.62 11.57 -30.22
N ALA A 258 -5.42 11.06 -30.46
CA ALA A 258 -4.31 11.82 -31.04
C ALA A 258 -4.35 11.93 -32.58
N GLY A 259 -5.44 11.50 -33.22
CA GLY A 259 -5.65 11.56 -34.67
C GLY A 259 -4.90 10.51 -35.50
N GLN A 260 -4.20 9.55 -34.85
CA GLN A 260 -3.41 8.51 -35.52
C GLN A 260 -4.25 7.25 -35.77
N HIS A 261 -5.34 7.40 -36.53
CA HIS A 261 -6.30 6.33 -36.77
C HIS A 261 -5.71 5.14 -37.53
N GLU A 262 -4.88 5.38 -38.55
CA GLU A 262 -4.29 4.30 -39.37
C GLU A 262 -3.37 3.38 -38.55
N ALA A 263 -2.50 3.96 -37.72
CA ALA A 263 -1.64 3.21 -36.81
C ALA A 263 -2.47 2.45 -35.76
N ALA A 264 -3.54 3.06 -35.24
CA ALA A 264 -4.44 2.41 -34.30
C ALA A 264 -5.20 1.23 -34.94
N ASP A 265 -5.69 1.36 -36.17
CA ASP A 265 -6.39 0.31 -36.92
C ASP A 265 -5.46 -0.87 -37.19
N LEU A 266 -4.21 -0.61 -37.61
CA LEU A 266 -3.20 -1.65 -37.83
C LEU A 266 -2.91 -2.43 -36.55
N LEU A 267 -2.62 -1.73 -35.43
CA LEU A 267 -2.33 -2.38 -34.15
C LEU A 267 -3.55 -3.15 -33.62
N THR A 268 -4.76 -2.61 -33.80
CA THR A 268 -6.01 -3.31 -33.44
C THR A 268 -6.15 -4.60 -34.24
N ALA A 269 -5.91 -4.56 -35.55
CA ALA A 269 -5.98 -5.74 -36.42
C ALA A 269 -4.91 -6.80 -36.07
N GLU A 270 -3.75 -6.38 -35.59
CA GLU A 270 -2.71 -7.31 -35.13
C GLU A 270 -3.02 -7.96 -33.78
N VAL A 271 -3.56 -7.20 -32.82
CA VAL A 271 -4.01 -7.73 -31.53
C VAL A 271 -5.15 -8.73 -31.73
N LEU A 272 -6.18 -8.35 -32.50
CA LEU A 272 -7.32 -9.24 -32.79
C LEU A 272 -6.91 -10.43 -33.67
N GLY A 273 -5.92 -10.23 -34.55
CA GLY A 273 -5.35 -11.29 -35.38
C GLY A 273 -4.34 -12.20 -34.68
N GLY A 274 -4.07 -12.00 -33.38
CA GLY A 274 -3.14 -12.82 -32.60
C GLY A 274 -1.66 -12.69 -33.00
N ARG A 275 -1.28 -11.63 -33.73
CA ARG A 275 0.10 -11.36 -34.17
C ARG A 275 0.93 -10.59 -33.14
N MET A 276 0.27 -10.01 -32.13
CA MET A 276 0.89 -9.32 -30.99
C MET A 276 0.66 -10.11 -29.71
N ASN A 277 1.70 -10.20 -28.87
CA ASN A 277 1.58 -10.68 -27.49
C ASN A 277 1.48 -9.50 -26.49
N ASP A 278 1.36 -9.83 -25.21
CA ASP A 278 1.31 -8.85 -24.11
C ASP A 278 2.58 -8.00 -23.99
N VAL A 279 3.76 -8.58 -24.24
CA VAL A 279 5.07 -7.89 -24.26
C VAL A 279 5.13 -6.86 -25.39
N ASP A 280 4.67 -7.21 -26.60
CA ASP A 280 4.59 -6.31 -27.74
C ASP A 280 3.67 -5.13 -27.44
N CYS A 281 2.49 -5.40 -26.85
CA CYS A 281 1.56 -4.36 -26.46
C CYS A 281 2.16 -3.42 -25.41
N ALA A 282 2.83 -3.95 -24.39
CA ALA A 282 3.49 -3.15 -23.36
C ALA A 282 4.65 -2.30 -23.91
N ARG A 283 5.39 -2.85 -24.88
CA ARG A 283 6.51 -2.19 -25.58
C ARG A 283 6.03 -1.05 -26.48
N VAL A 284 5.01 -1.29 -27.31
CA VAL A 284 4.42 -0.26 -28.17
C VAL A 284 3.77 0.85 -27.33
N ARG A 285 3.05 0.49 -26.26
CA ARG A 285 2.46 1.47 -25.33
C ARG A 285 3.55 2.32 -24.64
N ARG A 286 4.70 1.74 -24.30
CA ARG A 286 5.83 2.53 -23.80
C ARG A 286 6.35 3.52 -24.85
N ALA A 287 6.62 3.04 -26.07
CA ALA A 287 7.09 3.92 -27.15
C ALA A 287 6.11 5.09 -27.40
N TRP A 288 4.80 4.81 -27.34
CA TRP A 288 3.76 5.82 -27.40
C TRP A 288 3.85 6.85 -26.27
N THR A 289 3.97 6.41 -25.00
CA THR A 289 4.05 7.33 -23.86
C THR A 289 5.22 8.30 -23.93
N THR A 290 6.33 7.90 -24.56
CA THR A 290 7.51 8.75 -24.78
C THR A 290 7.37 9.64 -26.03
N ALA A 291 6.67 9.18 -27.07
CA ALA A 291 6.53 9.90 -28.32
C ALA A 291 5.41 10.95 -28.32
N LYS A 292 4.34 10.76 -27.54
CA LYS A 292 3.11 11.58 -27.61
C LYS A 292 3.29 13.08 -27.35
N TRP A 293 4.38 13.47 -26.69
CA TRP A 293 4.67 14.87 -26.34
C TRP A 293 5.57 15.60 -27.34
N ASP A 294 6.16 14.89 -28.31
CA ASP A 294 7.11 15.44 -29.30
C ASP A 294 6.66 15.06 -30.71
N ALA A 295 6.31 16.05 -31.52
CA ALA A 295 5.80 15.84 -32.89
C ALA A 295 6.77 15.05 -33.77
N THR A 296 8.08 15.22 -33.59
CA THR A 296 9.10 14.51 -34.37
C THR A 296 9.15 13.03 -33.98
N ARG A 297 9.10 12.74 -32.67
CA ARG A 297 9.03 11.37 -32.15
C ARG A 297 7.71 10.70 -32.50
N LEU A 298 6.62 11.46 -32.52
CA LEU A 298 5.31 11.00 -32.93
C LEU A 298 5.30 10.56 -34.40
N ALA A 299 5.87 11.36 -35.30
CA ALA A 299 6.01 10.98 -36.70
C ALA A 299 6.87 9.70 -36.88
N ALA A 300 7.99 9.61 -36.18
CA ALA A 300 8.84 8.41 -36.18
C ALA A 300 8.13 7.18 -35.58
N PHE A 301 7.27 7.39 -34.57
CA PHE A 301 6.45 6.34 -33.98
C PHE A 301 5.47 5.77 -35.01
N VAL A 302 4.71 6.64 -35.69
CA VAL A 302 3.73 6.24 -36.70
C VAL A 302 4.42 5.48 -37.85
N ASP A 303 5.49 6.04 -38.41
CA ASP A 303 6.26 5.39 -39.49
C ASP A 303 6.83 4.02 -39.08
N THR A 304 7.29 3.86 -37.83
CA THR A 304 7.78 2.58 -37.34
C THR A 304 6.66 1.55 -37.17
N VAL A 305 5.50 1.96 -36.64
CA VAL A 305 4.32 1.10 -36.50
C VAL A 305 3.79 0.68 -37.86
N LEU A 306 3.68 1.58 -38.83
CA LEU A 306 3.18 1.22 -40.17
C LEU A 306 4.12 0.24 -40.90
N ARG A 307 5.44 0.34 -40.70
CA ARG A 307 6.41 -0.57 -41.34
C ARG A 307 6.56 -1.92 -40.65
N ARG A 308 6.54 -1.95 -39.31
CA ARG A 308 6.88 -3.15 -38.52
C ARG A 308 5.71 -3.73 -37.73
N GLY A 309 4.60 -3.02 -37.66
CA GLY A 309 3.43 -3.42 -36.89
C GLY A 309 3.75 -3.72 -35.44
N GLY A 310 3.30 -4.86 -34.95
CA GLY A 310 3.52 -5.36 -33.60
C GLY A 310 4.97 -5.73 -33.30
N ALA A 311 5.83 -5.88 -34.31
CA ALA A 311 7.27 -6.04 -34.15
C ALA A 311 8.02 -4.69 -34.05
N ALA A 312 7.30 -3.57 -33.92
CA ALA A 312 7.93 -2.28 -33.68
C ALA A 312 8.72 -2.29 -32.36
N TRP A 313 9.92 -1.68 -32.41
CA TRP A 313 10.90 -1.60 -31.30
C TRP A 313 11.31 -2.94 -30.67
N THR A 314 11.28 -4.06 -31.40
CA THR A 314 11.78 -5.35 -30.86
C THR A 314 13.16 -5.19 -30.20
N HIS A 315 13.33 -5.87 -29.07
CA HIS A 315 14.58 -5.89 -28.31
C HIS A 315 15.76 -6.29 -29.21
N PRO A 316 17.00 -5.79 -28.99
CA PRO A 316 18.16 -6.13 -29.83
C PRO A 316 18.45 -7.62 -29.98
N SER A 317 18.01 -8.45 -29.02
CA SER A 317 18.10 -9.92 -29.13
C SER A 317 17.14 -10.54 -30.15
N GLY A 318 16.21 -9.77 -30.73
CA GLY A 318 15.18 -10.25 -31.65
C GLY A 318 14.02 -10.99 -30.96
N ALA A 319 14.13 -11.28 -29.67
CA ALA A 319 13.09 -11.98 -28.92
C ALA A 319 11.87 -11.08 -28.68
N ARG A 320 10.68 -11.62 -28.94
CA ARG A 320 9.38 -10.97 -28.62
C ARG A 320 8.73 -11.53 -27.35
N ASP A 321 9.24 -12.64 -26.83
CA ASP A 321 8.79 -13.30 -25.61
C ASP A 321 9.94 -14.10 -24.97
N LEU A 322 9.75 -14.54 -23.73
CA LEU A 322 10.59 -15.56 -23.09
C LEU A 322 10.23 -16.97 -23.59
N PRO A 323 11.20 -17.90 -23.61
CA PRO A 323 10.98 -19.27 -24.09
C PRO A 323 10.01 -20.08 -23.21
N ALA A 324 9.95 -19.77 -21.92
CA ALA A 324 9.01 -20.34 -20.97
C ALA A 324 8.64 -19.29 -19.92
N ARG A 325 7.39 -19.35 -19.44
CA ARG A 325 6.90 -18.55 -18.32
C ARG A 325 6.33 -19.48 -17.25
N THR A 326 6.72 -19.25 -16.01
CA THR A 326 6.38 -20.07 -14.84
C THR A 326 5.39 -19.36 -13.91
N ALA A 327 5.41 -18.02 -13.88
CA ALA A 327 4.53 -17.21 -13.04
C ALA A 327 3.50 -16.43 -13.87
N ALA A 328 2.46 -15.90 -13.21
CA ALA A 328 1.50 -15.01 -13.84
C ALA A 328 2.04 -13.56 -13.83
N HIS A 329 2.11 -12.96 -15.02
CA HIS A 329 2.66 -11.61 -15.24
C HIS A 329 1.63 -10.67 -15.83
N ASP A 330 1.67 -9.41 -15.40
CA ASP A 330 0.96 -8.30 -16.03
C ASP A 330 2.00 -7.29 -16.50
N VAL A 331 2.55 -7.59 -17.68
CA VAL A 331 3.66 -6.83 -18.29
C VAL A 331 3.28 -5.36 -18.53
N LEU A 332 1.98 -5.06 -18.62
CA LEU A 332 1.49 -3.70 -18.83
C LEU A 332 1.85 -2.76 -17.68
N VAL A 333 1.63 -3.24 -16.45
CA VAL A 333 1.96 -2.54 -15.20
C VAL A 333 3.26 -3.03 -14.57
N GLY A 334 3.90 -4.04 -15.16
CA GLY A 334 5.15 -4.62 -14.68
C GLY A 334 4.98 -5.46 -13.40
N GLN A 335 3.79 -6.02 -13.15
CA GLN A 335 3.55 -6.83 -11.96
C GLN A 335 3.85 -8.30 -12.23
N VAL A 336 4.43 -8.98 -11.23
CA VAL A 336 4.44 -10.45 -11.12
C VAL A 336 3.64 -10.89 -9.92
N ARG A 337 2.78 -11.89 -10.09
CA ARG A 337 2.03 -12.50 -9.00
C ARG A 337 2.89 -13.56 -8.33
N ILE A 338 3.23 -13.33 -7.07
CA ILE A 338 4.01 -14.26 -6.23
C ILE A 338 3.13 -15.20 -5.40
N GLY A 339 1.84 -14.89 -5.28
CA GLY A 339 0.90 -15.69 -4.50
C GLY A 339 -0.43 -14.98 -4.26
N ARG A 340 -1.01 -15.21 -3.08
CA ARG A 340 -2.28 -14.62 -2.64
C ARG A 340 -2.21 -14.21 -1.18
N TRP A 341 -2.72 -13.04 -0.86
CA TRP A 341 -2.86 -12.58 0.52
C TRP A 341 -3.88 -13.46 1.26
N THR A 342 -3.51 -13.95 2.45
CA THR A 342 -4.38 -14.83 3.23
C THR A 342 -5.51 -14.04 3.87
N THR A 343 -6.67 -14.68 3.98
CA THR A 343 -7.84 -14.10 4.66
C THR A 343 -7.71 -14.25 6.17
N GLY A 344 -7.90 -13.19 6.95
CA GLY A 344 -7.86 -13.26 8.40
C GLY A 344 -7.98 -11.89 9.07
N ASP A 345 -8.11 -11.89 10.40
CA ASP A 345 -8.35 -10.67 11.19
C ASP A 345 -7.23 -9.62 11.06
N ARG A 346 -5.99 -10.05 10.75
CA ARG A 346 -4.84 -9.16 10.54
C ARG A 346 -4.82 -8.52 9.14
N THR A 347 -5.55 -9.08 8.18
CA THR A 347 -5.51 -8.65 6.78
C THR A 347 -6.55 -7.55 6.54
N PRO A 348 -6.13 -6.33 6.14
CA PRO A 348 -7.09 -5.29 5.81
C PRO A 348 -8.00 -5.72 4.65
N GLU A 349 -9.25 -5.25 4.64
CA GLU A 349 -10.26 -5.65 3.64
C GLU A 349 -9.80 -5.48 2.18
N ALA A 350 -8.90 -4.51 1.91
CA ALA A 350 -8.33 -4.29 0.59
C ALA A 350 -7.44 -5.44 0.10
N TYR A 351 -6.73 -6.11 1.01
CA TYR A 351 -5.81 -7.21 0.72
C TYR A 351 -6.49 -8.57 0.84
N ASP A 352 -7.64 -8.66 1.52
CA ASP A 352 -8.32 -9.91 1.85
C ASP A 352 -8.59 -10.81 0.62
N GLY A 353 -7.83 -11.90 0.52
CA GLY A 353 -7.93 -12.86 -0.59
C GLY A 353 -7.55 -12.29 -1.96
N GLY A 354 -6.89 -11.13 -2.02
CA GLY A 354 -6.35 -10.56 -3.27
C GLY A 354 -5.06 -11.24 -3.70
N GLY A 355 -4.69 -11.14 -4.98
CA GLY A 355 -3.38 -11.62 -5.44
C GLY A 355 -2.25 -10.77 -4.84
N ALA A 356 -1.18 -11.43 -4.41
CA ALA A 356 0.04 -10.76 -3.93
C ALA A 356 1.00 -10.57 -5.09
N ALA A 357 1.48 -9.34 -5.29
CA ALA A 357 2.26 -8.94 -6.44
C ALA A 357 3.52 -8.17 -6.08
N LEU A 358 4.54 -8.25 -6.93
CA LEU A 358 5.72 -7.39 -6.89
C LEU A 358 5.83 -6.62 -8.21
N ASP A 359 6.30 -5.37 -8.13
CA ASP A 359 6.53 -4.49 -9.25
C ASP A 359 7.84 -3.71 -9.07
N PRO A 360 8.37 -3.06 -10.13
CA PRO A 360 9.56 -2.23 -10.04
C PRO A 360 9.49 -1.09 -9.02
N GLU A 361 8.30 -0.55 -8.74
CA GLU A 361 8.15 0.54 -7.76
C GLU A 361 8.39 0.04 -6.33
N ALA A 362 7.98 -1.20 -6.01
CA ALA A 362 8.34 -1.86 -4.76
C ALA A 362 9.82 -2.26 -4.76
N LEU A 363 10.30 -2.91 -5.83
CA LEU A 363 11.68 -3.39 -5.93
C LEU A 363 12.71 -2.26 -5.94
N GLY A 364 12.35 -1.06 -6.38
CA GLY A 364 13.19 0.14 -6.29
C GLY A 364 13.50 0.60 -4.86
N THR A 365 12.81 0.07 -3.85
CA THR A 365 13.21 0.24 -2.45
C THR A 365 14.07 -0.91 -1.91
N SER A 366 14.45 -1.86 -2.77
CA SER A 366 15.13 -3.11 -2.44
C SER A 366 14.31 -4.07 -1.55
N LEU A 367 14.50 -5.38 -1.77
CA LEU A 367 13.78 -6.45 -1.09
C LEU A 367 14.75 -7.37 -0.35
N LEU A 368 14.54 -7.54 0.95
CA LEU A 368 15.24 -8.55 1.76
C LEU A 368 14.32 -9.74 2.03
N ALA A 369 14.74 -10.93 1.60
CA ALA A 369 14.03 -12.18 1.75
C ALA A 369 14.82 -13.17 2.62
N VAL A 370 14.30 -13.53 3.79
CA VAL A 370 15.01 -14.40 4.75
C VAL A 370 14.20 -15.67 5.00
N GLY A 371 14.88 -16.82 4.96
CA GLY A 371 14.35 -18.07 5.46
C GLY A 371 15.24 -19.26 5.12
N PRO A 372 15.06 -20.41 5.78
CA PRO A 372 15.97 -21.54 5.67
C PRO A 372 16.06 -22.11 4.25
N SER A 373 17.09 -22.91 3.98
CA SER A 373 17.17 -23.68 2.73
C SER A 373 15.94 -24.56 2.55
N GLY A 374 15.43 -24.66 1.33
CA GLY A 374 14.21 -25.43 1.03
C GLY A 374 12.88 -24.73 1.37
N SER A 375 12.88 -23.51 1.93
CA SER A 375 11.64 -22.74 2.18
C SER A 375 10.95 -22.24 0.90
N GLY A 376 11.59 -22.44 -0.27
CA GLY A 376 11.03 -22.09 -1.57
C GLY A 376 11.39 -20.69 -2.09
N LYS A 377 12.35 -19.98 -1.47
CA LYS A 377 12.81 -18.63 -1.90
C LYS A 377 13.08 -18.56 -3.41
N THR A 378 13.91 -19.46 -3.93
CA THR A 378 14.29 -19.48 -5.35
C THR A 378 13.07 -19.68 -6.24
N ARG A 379 12.24 -20.69 -5.95
CA ARG A 379 11.09 -21.07 -6.78
C ARG A 379 9.94 -20.07 -6.75
N HIS A 380 9.63 -19.52 -5.58
CA HIS A 380 8.41 -18.73 -5.36
C HIS A 380 8.66 -17.21 -5.35
N LEU A 381 9.91 -16.77 -5.25
CA LEU A 381 10.26 -15.36 -5.26
C LEU A 381 11.29 -15.03 -6.34
N VAL A 382 12.49 -15.61 -6.27
CA VAL A 382 13.62 -15.20 -7.12
C VAL A 382 13.34 -15.48 -8.59
N ALA A 383 13.00 -16.72 -8.96
CA ALA A 383 12.71 -17.08 -10.35
C ALA A 383 11.53 -16.28 -10.95
N PRO A 384 10.36 -16.13 -10.27
CA PRO A 384 9.29 -15.27 -10.75
C PRO A 384 9.70 -13.80 -10.93
N VAL A 385 10.49 -13.24 -10.01
CA VAL A 385 10.98 -11.86 -10.10
C VAL A 385 11.94 -11.70 -11.28
N VAL A 386 12.91 -12.60 -11.44
CA VAL A 386 13.84 -12.60 -12.58
C VAL A 386 13.08 -12.73 -13.90
N GLU A 387 12.11 -13.65 -13.98
CA GLU A 387 11.25 -13.85 -15.16
C GLU A 387 10.47 -12.57 -15.50
N SER A 388 9.89 -11.89 -14.50
CA SER A 388 9.16 -10.63 -14.70
C SER A 388 10.04 -9.49 -15.18
N LEU A 389 11.20 -9.31 -14.55
CA LEU A 389 12.16 -8.28 -14.94
C LEU A 389 12.74 -8.57 -16.33
N ALA A 390 12.92 -9.84 -16.70
CA ALA A 390 13.32 -10.25 -18.04
C ALA A 390 12.24 -9.95 -19.10
N LEU A 391 10.95 -10.17 -18.79
CA LEU A 391 9.85 -9.71 -19.66
C LEU A 391 9.85 -8.19 -19.82
N GLN A 392 10.09 -7.46 -18.73
CA GLN A 392 10.17 -6.00 -18.78
C GLN A 392 11.38 -5.51 -19.57
N ALA A 393 12.50 -6.21 -19.54
CA ALA A 393 13.67 -5.93 -20.38
C ALA A 393 13.36 -6.07 -21.87
N LEU A 394 12.54 -7.05 -22.27
CA LEU A 394 12.05 -7.16 -23.66
C LEU A 394 11.15 -5.99 -24.09
N THR A 395 10.50 -5.30 -23.16
CA THR A 395 9.78 -4.03 -23.42
C THR A 395 10.70 -2.79 -23.34
N GLY A 396 11.97 -3.02 -23.01
CA GLY A 396 13.02 -2.05 -22.74
C GLY A 396 12.90 -1.31 -21.40
N ARG A 397 11.91 -1.63 -20.56
CA ARG A 397 11.61 -0.92 -19.30
C ARG A 397 12.58 -1.25 -18.18
N CYS A 398 13.30 -2.37 -18.28
CA CYS A 398 14.15 -2.88 -17.22
C CYS A 398 15.48 -3.44 -17.76
N ALA A 399 16.51 -3.46 -16.92
CA ALA A 399 17.66 -4.36 -17.03
C ALA A 399 17.75 -5.19 -15.74
N VAL A 400 18.06 -6.48 -15.87
CA VAL A 400 18.17 -7.40 -14.73
C VAL A 400 19.50 -8.13 -14.76
N VAL A 401 20.14 -8.19 -13.58
CA VAL A 401 21.31 -9.02 -13.33
C VAL A 401 20.92 -10.04 -12.27
N ALA A 402 20.79 -11.30 -12.67
CA ALA A 402 20.51 -12.39 -11.76
C ALA A 402 21.81 -13.13 -11.44
N VAL A 403 22.17 -13.20 -10.17
CA VAL A 403 23.34 -13.91 -9.67
C VAL A 403 22.87 -15.07 -8.81
N ALA A 404 23.26 -16.27 -9.18
CA ALA A 404 22.92 -17.47 -8.45
C ALA A 404 24.04 -18.51 -8.54
N ALA A 405 23.96 -19.51 -7.68
CA ALA A 405 24.75 -20.71 -7.81
C ALA A 405 24.57 -21.41 -9.17
N ALA A 406 25.63 -22.04 -9.66
CA ALA A 406 25.58 -22.86 -10.85
C ALA A 406 24.53 -23.98 -10.70
N GLY A 407 23.61 -24.07 -11.67
CA GLY A 407 22.53 -25.06 -11.66
C GLY A 407 21.24 -24.59 -10.99
N THR A 408 21.20 -23.39 -10.41
CA THR A 408 19.95 -22.81 -9.89
C THR A 408 18.94 -22.59 -11.03
N PRO A 409 17.68 -23.07 -10.91
CA PRO A 409 16.71 -23.03 -12.00
C PRO A 409 16.06 -21.65 -12.16
N LEU A 410 16.80 -20.68 -12.70
CA LEU A 410 16.30 -19.34 -13.03
C LEU A 410 15.70 -19.22 -14.45
N GLY A 411 15.73 -20.31 -15.22
CA GLY A 411 15.28 -20.37 -16.61
C GLY A 411 16.38 -20.81 -17.57
N PRO A 412 16.04 -21.19 -18.81
CA PRO A 412 17.01 -21.64 -19.81
C PRO A 412 17.93 -20.49 -20.26
N ASP A 413 19.12 -20.81 -20.76
CA ASP A 413 20.13 -19.84 -21.20
C ASP A 413 19.57 -18.88 -22.29
N SER A 414 18.68 -19.37 -23.15
CA SER A 414 18.01 -18.59 -24.20
C SER A 414 17.06 -17.51 -23.67
N ALA A 415 16.73 -17.50 -22.38
CA ALA A 415 15.94 -16.45 -21.74
C ALA A 415 16.77 -15.18 -21.46
N PHE A 416 18.10 -15.25 -21.53
CA PHE A 416 19.03 -14.18 -21.20
C PHE A 416 19.83 -13.72 -22.42
N ASP A 417 20.23 -12.45 -22.43
CA ASP A 417 21.08 -11.88 -23.49
C ASP A 417 22.56 -12.20 -23.21
N VAL A 418 22.93 -12.25 -21.94
CA VAL A 418 24.27 -12.58 -21.46
C VAL A 418 24.16 -13.63 -20.38
N VAL A 419 24.88 -14.73 -20.55
CA VAL A 419 25.04 -15.78 -19.55
C VAL A 419 26.53 -15.97 -19.30
N VAL A 420 26.95 -15.72 -18.06
CA VAL A 420 28.31 -15.91 -17.57
C VAL A 420 28.30 -17.11 -16.64
N LYS A 421 28.99 -18.20 -16.99
CA LYS A 421 29.13 -19.40 -16.16
C LYS A 421 30.57 -19.51 -15.67
N ILE A 422 30.85 -18.91 -14.52
CA ILE A 422 32.23 -18.79 -14.04
C ILE A 422 32.75 -20.18 -13.66
N GLY A 423 33.83 -20.60 -14.31
CA GLY A 423 34.43 -21.93 -14.10
C GLY A 423 33.84 -23.06 -14.95
N ASP A 424 32.88 -22.76 -15.84
CA ASP A 424 32.36 -23.71 -16.82
C ASP A 424 32.96 -23.41 -18.21
N PRO A 425 33.68 -24.36 -18.84
CA PRO A 425 34.26 -24.15 -20.18
C PRO A 425 33.21 -23.92 -21.28
N ALA A 426 31.93 -24.25 -21.03
CA ALA A 426 30.84 -23.95 -21.95
C ALA A 426 30.37 -22.48 -21.88
N SER A 427 30.94 -21.65 -20.99
CA SER A 427 30.58 -20.24 -20.89
C SER A 427 30.98 -19.47 -22.14
N VAL A 428 30.04 -18.74 -22.74
CA VAL A 428 30.30 -17.86 -23.89
C VAL A 428 30.89 -16.52 -23.44
N HIS A 429 30.48 -16.05 -22.26
CA HIS A 429 30.88 -14.76 -21.70
C HIS A 429 31.73 -14.95 -20.44
N ASP A 430 32.61 -13.99 -20.22
CA ASP A 430 33.42 -13.82 -19.01
C ASP A 430 32.92 -12.60 -18.23
N LEU A 431 33.25 -12.49 -16.95
CA LEU A 431 32.96 -11.30 -16.14
C LEU A 431 34.17 -10.36 -16.16
N ASP A 432 33.95 -9.13 -16.62
CA ASP A 432 34.98 -8.10 -16.50
C ASP A 432 35.13 -7.65 -15.04
N LEU A 433 36.34 -7.85 -14.48
CA LEU A 433 36.69 -7.43 -13.13
C LEU A 433 36.61 -5.93 -12.93
N TYR A 434 36.75 -5.14 -13.99
CA TYR A 434 36.86 -3.69 -13.94
C TYR A 434 35.59 -2.97 -14.38
N ALA A 435 34.51 -3.70 -14.71
CA ALA A 435 33.24 -3.15 -15.17
C ALA A 435 33.39 -2.03 -16.22
N ASP A 436 34.32 -2.19 -17.16
CA ASP A 436 34.68 -1.22 -18.21
C ASP A 436 34.87 0.19 -17.66
N SER A 437 35.53 0.30 -16.49
CA SER A 437 35.84 1.58 -15.87
C SER A 437 36.98 2.28 -16.60
N ASP A 438 36.84 3.59 -16.80
CA ASP A 438 37.95 4.43 -17.25
C ASP A 438 38.78 5.01 -16.10
N ASP A 439 38.23 4.96 -14.89
CA ASP A 439 38.81 5.55 -13.68
C ASP A 439 39.48 4.46 -12.82
N PRO A 440 40.81 4.53 -12.59
CA PRO A 440 41.53 3.64 -11.69
C PRO A 440 41.01 3.68 -10.24
N ASP A 441 40.56 4.83 -9.75
CA ASP A 441 40.06 4.97 -8.38
C ASP A 441 38.69 4.32 -8.21
N GLU A 442 37.80 4.49 -9.19
CA GLU A 442 36.52 3.76 -9.24
C GLU A 442 36.77 2.25 -9.27
N ALA A 443 37.69 1.81 -10.13
CA ALA A 443 38.07 0.40 -10.26
C ALA A 443 38.63 -0.18 -8.97
N ALA A 444 39.56 0.54 -8.34
CA ALA A 444 40.13 0.17 -7.05
C ALA A 444 39.05 0.09 -5.97
N SER A 445 38.07 1.00 -5.96
CA SER A 445 37.03 1.04 -4.93
C SER A 445 36.14 -0.20 -4.94
N PHE A 446 35.59 -0.62 -6.08
CA PHE A 446 34.74 -1.82 -6.09
C PHE A 446 35.55 -3.12 -6.02
N LEU A 447 36.81 -3.15 -6.48
CA LEU A 447 37.68 -4.31 -6.31
C LEU A 447 38.06 -4.50 -4.85
N ALA A 448 38.44 -3.43 -4.15
CA ALA A 448 38.71 -3.47 -2.72
C ALA A 448 37.47 -3.93 -1.93
N GLU A 449 36.30 -3.43 -2.29
CA GLU A 449 35.03 -3.85 -1.68
C GLU A 449 34.77 -5.35 -1.91
N GLY A 450 34.96 -5.85 -3.12
CA GLY A 450 34.81 -7.26 -3.45
C GLY A 450 35.80 -8.17 -2.71
N LEU A 451 37.09 -7.81 -2.71
CA LEU A 451 38.17 -8.63 -2.17
C LEU A 451 38.31 -8.54 -0.64
N ALA A 452 38.12 -7.34 -0.08
CA ALA A 452 38.47 -7.01 1.30
C ALA A 452 37.34 -6.32 2.07
N GLY A 453 36.14 -6.18 1.51
CA GLY A 453 35.03 -5.48 2.18
C GLY A 453 34.46 -6.18 3.43
N ASP A 454 34.81 -7.45 3.67
CA ASP A 454 34.54 -8.16 4.92
C ASP A 454 35.60 -7.94 6.02
N LEU A 455 36.73 -7.32 5.68
CA LEU A 455 37.72 -6.89 6.64
C LEU A 455 37.28 -5.60 7.34
N ASP A 456 38.02 -5.17 8.37
CA ASP A 456 37.70 -3.92 9.06
C ASP A 456 37.81 -2.69 8.12
N ALA A 457 37.16 -1.59 8.50
CA ALA A 457 37.06 -0.40 7.65
C ALA A 457 38.44 0.23 7.32
N VAL A 458 39.42 0.09 8.21
CA VAL A 458 40.77 0.64 8.00
C VAL A 458 41.52 -0.21 6.97
N ALA A 459 41.39 -1.54 7.05
CA ALA A 459 41.92 -2.47 6.06
C ALA A 459 41.27 -2.24 4.69
N GLY A 460 39.96 -2.00 4.61
CA GLY A 460 39.26 -1.67 3.36
C GLY A 460 39.77 -0.39 2.68
N GLN A 461 40.01 0.68 3.45
CA GLN A 461 40.57 1.92 2.91
C GLN A 461 42.01 1.73 2.41
N ARG A 462 42.82 0.95 3.14
CA ARG A 462 44.19 0.59 2.72
C ARG A 462 44.17 -0.26 1.47
N ALA A 463 43.25 -1.22 1.36
CA ALA A 463 43.07 -2.05 0.18
C ALA A 463 42.72 -1.20 -1.07
N THR A 464 41.79 -0.26 -0.93
CA THR A 464 41.44 0.68 -2.02
C THR A 464 42.67 1.48 -2.46
N THR A 465 43.43 2.02 -1.49
CA THR A 465 44.63 2.81 -1.79
C THR A 465 45.71 1.97 -2.48
N ALA A 466 45.96 0.75 -2.00
CA ALA A 466 46.96 -0.15 -2.58
C ALA A 466 46.60 -0.57 -4.02
N LEU A 467 45.32 -0.81 -4.29
CA LEU A 467 44.83 -1.10 -5.64
C LEU A 467 44.96 0.12 -6.56
N ALA A 468 44.55 1.31 -6.12
CA ALA A 468 44.66 2.53 -6.92
C ALA A 468 46.12 2.83 -7.33
N GLN A 469 47.06 2.67 -6.39
CA GLN A 469 48.51 2.82 -6.62
C GLN A 469 49.12 1.80 -7.58
N LEU A 470 48.38 0.76 -7.98
CA LEU A 470 48.81 -0.23 -8.98
C LEU A 470 48.04 -0.07 -10.30
N LEU A 471 46.72 0.12 -10.23
CA LEU A 471 45.84 0.19 -11.41
C LEU A 471 46.12 1.44 -12.25
N GLY A 472 46.32 2.59 -11.62
CA GLY A 472 46.64 3.85 -12.33
C GLY A 472 47.96 3.75 -13.10
N PRO A 473 49.07 3.41 -12.43
CA PRO A 473 50.36 3.25 -13.10
C PRO A 473 50.37 2.18 -14.20
N TYR A 474 49.73 1.03 -13.97
CA TYR A 474 49.64 -0.02 -14.99
C TYR A 474 48.89 0.45 -16.24
N ARG A 475 47.72 1.09 -16.06
CA ARG A 475 46.93 1.63 -17.17
C ARG A 475 47.67 2.73 -17.93
N ALA A 476 48.45 3.57 -17.24
CA ALA A 476 49.23 4.62 -17.88
C ALA A 476 50.30 4.07 -18.85
N VAL A 477 50.84 2.88 -18.57
CA VAL A 477 51.82 2.20 -19.42
C VAL A 477 51.15 1.36 -20.51
N HIS A 478 50.14 0.58 -20.16
CA HIS A 478 49.57 -0.45 -21.03
C HIS A 478 48.28 -0.05 -21.75
N GLY A 479 47.65 1.06 -21.36
CA GLY A 479 46.36 1.52 -21.88
C GLY A 479 45.15 0.72 -21.38
N THR A 480 45.37 -0.40 -20.69
CA THR A 480 44.34 -1.27 -20.11
C THR A 480 44.65 -1.57 -18.65
N PHE A 481 43.69 -2.08 -17.89
CA PHE A 481 43.95 -2.61 -16.55
C PHE A 481 44.68 -3.97 -16.60
N PRO A 482 45.39 -4.35 -15.52
CA PRO A 482 46.12 -5.62 -15.50
C PRO A 482 45.15 -6.81 -15.55
N PRO A 483 45.46 -7.90 -16.26
CA PRO A 483 44.71 -9.14 -16.09
C PRO A 483 44.89 -9.67 -14.66
N MET A 484 43.97 -10.52 -14.21
CA MET A 484 43.90 -10.98 -12.81
C MET A 484 45.23 -11.52 -12.26
N ARG A 485 45.95 -12.35 -13.03
CA ARG A 485 47.25 -12.92 -12.63
C ARG A 485 48.34 -11.86 -12.43
N VAL A 486 48.43 -10.90 -13.35
CA VAL A 486 49.39 -9.79 -13.26
C VAL A 486 49.03 -8.91 -12.08
N LEU A 487 47.74 -8.67 -11.83
CA LEU A 487 47.30 -7.93 -10.64
C LEU A 487 47.72 -8.66 -9.35
N ARG A 488 47.58 -9.99 -9.28
CA ARG A 488 48.04 -10.79 -8.14
C ARG A 488 49.54 -10.63 -7.91
N GLU A 489 50.37 -10.78 -8.94
CA GLU A 489 51.85 -10.62 -8.84
C GLU A 489 52.25 -9.22 -8.36
N LEU A 490 51.59 -8.18 -8.87
CA LEU A 490 51.82 -6.79 -8.44
C LEU A 490 51.42 -6.56 -6.98
N LEU A 491 50.34 -7.20 -6.50
CA LEU A 491 49.88 -7.10 -5.13
C LEU A 491 50.77 -7.87 -4.14
N GLU A 492 51.25 -9.05 -4.53
CA GLU A 492 52.27 -9.83 -3.80
C GLU A 492 53.58 -9.05 -3.63
N GLY A 493 53.80 -8.07 -4.52
CA GLY A 493 54.98 -7.21 -4.48
C GLY A 493 56.21 -7.87 -5.09
N VAL A 494 56.02 -8.70 -6.13
CA VAL A 494 57.11 -9.32 -6.88
C VAL A 494 58.07 -8.22 -7.36
N PRO A 495 59.35 -8.21 -6.92
CA PRO A 495 60.26 -7.10 -7.20
C PRO A 495 60.46 -6.85 -8.68
N GLU A 496 60.52 -7.91 -9.48
CA GLU A 496 60.70 -7.87 -10.94
C GLU A 496 59.52 -7.17 -11.62
N ALA A 497 58.28 -7.52 -11.25
CA ALA A 497 57.07 -6.94 -11.83
C ALA A 497 56.92 -5.44 -11.48
N LEU A 498 57.18 -5.07 -10.23
CA LEU A 498 57.12 -3.67 -9.80
C LEU A 498 58.22 -2.82 -10.42
N THR A 499 59.44 -3.36 -10.52
CA THR A 499 60.57 -2.64 -11.15
C THR A 499 60.33 -2.45 -12.64
N ALA A 500 59.85 -3.48 -13.34
CA ALA A 500 59.51 -3.38 -14.76
C ALA A 500 58.42 -2.31 -15.01
N LEU A 501 57.38 -2.28 -14.17
CA LEU A 501 56.34 -1.26 -14.27
C LEU A 501 56.88 0.16 -13.97
N HIS A 502 57.78 0.28 -12.99
CA HIS A 502 58.42 1.54 -12.65
C HIS A 502 59.30 2.09 -13.77
N GLU A 503 60.13 1.23 -14.38
CA GLU A 503 61.00 1.59 -15.51
C GLU A 503 60.20 2.00 -16.76
N ALA A 504 59.04 1.36 -16.98
CA ALA A 504 58.15 1.70 -18.09
C ALA A 504 57.47 3.08 -17.95
N LEU A 505 57.37 3.62 -16.73
CA LEU A 505 56.85 4.97 -16.45
C LEU A 505 57.91 6.07 -16.71
N PHE A 506 58.46 6.09 -17.92
CA PHE A 506 59.46 7.07 -18.33
C PHE A 506 58.85 8.40 -18.81
N GLY A 507 59.46 9.51 -18.43
CA GLY A 507 59.08 10.85 -18.89
C GLY A 507 58.22 11.67 -17.89
N PRO A 508 58.20 13.01 -18.05
CA PRO A 508 57.53 13.91 -17.12
C PRO A 508 56.01 13.73 -17.04
N GLN A 509 55.37 13.25 -18.12
CA GLN A 509 53.93 13.02 -18.19
C GLN A 509 53.43 11.94 -17.22
N HIS A 510 54.30 11.02 -16.79
CA HIS A 510 53.97 9.94 -15.85
C HIS A 510 54.49 10.21 -14.42
N ALA A 511 54.99 11.41 -14.12
CA ALA A 511 55.58 11.73 -12.82
C ALA A 511 54.60 11.60 -11.64
N GLY A 512 53.29 11.77 -11.86
CA GLY A 512 52.25 11.47 -10.87
C GLY A 512 52.18 9.99 -10.55
N MET A 513 51.93 9.17 -11.58
CA MET A 513 51.81 7.71 -11.48
C MET A 513 53.08 7.05 -10.92
N ARG A 514 54.27 7.57 -11.28
CA ARG A 514 55.54 7.08 -10.74
C ARG A 514 55.64 7.29 -9.22
N ARG A 515 55.20 8.44 -8.71
CA ARG A 515 55.17 8.72 -7.26
C ARG A 515 54.20 7.81 -6.51
N GLU A 516 53.07 7.48 -7.13
CA GLU A 516 52.11 6.53 -6.56
C GLU A 516 52.70 5.12 -6.46
N LEU A 517 53.35 4.66 -7.53
CA LEU A 517 54.02 3.35 -7.54
C LEU A 517 55.19 3.31 -6.54
N GLU A 518 56.01 4.36 -6.46
CA GLU A 518 57.07 4.48 -5.44
C GLU A 518 56.50 4.47 -4.00
N ALA A 519 55.30 5.00 -3.79
CA ALA A 519 54.61 4.90 -2.50
C ALA A 519 54.20 3.46 -2.20
N ARG A 520 53.65 2.73 -3.18
CA ARG A 520 53.35 1.30 -3.05
C ARG A 520 54.60 0.49 -2.76
N MET A 521 55.68 0.67 -3.52
CA MET A 521 56.96 -0.04 -3.33
C MET A 521 57.54 0.13 -1.93
N ARG A 522 57.40 1.32 -1.31
CA ARG A 522 57.83 1.56 0.08
C ARG A 522 56.94 0.89 1.13
N GLN A 523 55.68 0.62 0.79
CA GLN A 523 54.73 -0.04 1.69
C GLN A 523 54.85 -1.57 1.64
N VAL A 524 55.37 -2.13 0.54
CA VAL A 524 55.58 -3.58 0.39
C VAL A 524 56.40 -4.11 1.56
N GLY A 525 55.88 -5.15 2.23
CA GLY A 525 56.54 -5.78 3.37
C GLY A 525 56.42 -5.02 4.71
N SER A 526 55.68 -3.90 4.74
CA SER A 526 55.33 -3.24 6.00
C SER A 526 54.20 -3.99 6.72
N PRO A 527 54.08 -3.90 8.07
CA PRO A 527 52.98 -4.53 8.80
C PRO A 527 51.59 -4.00 8.44
N ALA A 528 51.51 -2.84 7.78
CA ALA A 528 50.28 -2.21 7.33
C ALA A 528 49.96 -2.50 5.84
N ASP A 529 50.75 -3.36 5.18
CA ASP A 529 50.58 -3.71 3.78
C ASP A 529 49.30 -4.52 3.55
N ALA A 530 48.39 -3.99 2.72
CA ALA A 530 47.17 -4.68 2.32
C ALA A 530 47.39 -5.63 1.12
N GLY A 531 48.54 -5.55 0.44
CA GLY A 531 48.87 -6.30 -0.76
C GLY A 531 48.78 -7.83 -0.59
N PRO A 532 49.47 -8.44 0.40
CA PRO A 532 49.42 -9.89 0.60
C PRO A 532 48.00 -10.43 0.84
N ALA A 533 47.21 -9.75 1.68
CA ALA A 533 45.83 -10.15 1.95
C ALA A 533 44.94 -10.05 0.69
N LEU A 534 45.15 -9.04 -0.15
CA LEU A 534 44.44 -8.92 -1.44
C LEU A 534 44.87 -9.99 -2.44
N ALA A 535 46.17 -10.27 -2.51
CA ALA A 535 46.72 -11.32 -3.35
C ALA A 535 46.19 -12.71 -2.96
N ASP A 536 46.11 -13.01 -1.66
CA ASP A 536 45.54 -14.26 -1.15
C ASP A 536 44.07 -14.44 -1.57
N ARG A 537 43.28 -13.36 -1.57
CA ARG A 537 41.88 -13.38 -2.03
C ARG A 537 41.80 -13.56 -3.55
N LEU A 538 42.66 -12.91 -4.33
CA LEU A 538 42.75 -13.12 -5.77
C LEU A 538 43.25 -14.53 -6.14
N ALA A 539 44.08 -15.15 -5.31
CA ALA A 539 44.55 -16.52 -5.52
C ALA A 539 43.40 -17.55 -5.50
N LEU A 540 42.26 -17.22 -4.88
CA LEU A 540 41.04 -18.03 -4.98
C LEU A 540 40.47 -18.06 -6.40
N LEU A 541 40.70 -16.99 -7.19
CA LEU A 541 40.29 -16.85 -8.58
C LEU A 541 41.38 -17.29 -9.57
N ASP A 542 42.60 -17.58 -9.12
CA ASP A 542 43.71 -18.09 -9.96
C ASP A 542 43.78 -19.63 -10.00
N ARG A 543 42.67 -20.30 -9.69
CA ARG A 543 42.59 -21.77 -9.76
C ARG A 543 42.51 -22.22 -11.22
N PRO A 544 42.96 -23.44 -11.57
CA PRO A 544 42.88 -23.96 -12.93
C PRO A 544 41.46 -23.94 -13.52
N ALA A 545 40.43 -24.08 -12.68
CA ALA A 545 39.03 -23.97 -13.08
C ALA A 545 38.68 -22.61 -13.70
N PHE A 546 39.40 -21.54 -13.35
CA PHE A 546 39.16 -20.17 -13.82
C PHE A 546 40.24 -19.69 -14.79
N ALA A 547 41.09 -20.59 -15.31
CA ALA A 547 42.27 -20.21 -16.09
C ALA A 547 41.96 -19.40 -17.36
N ASP A 548 40.77 -19.58 -17.95
CA ASP A 548 40.32 -18.89 -19.16
C ASP A 548 39.45 -17.65 -18.87
N PHE A 549 39.24 -17.31 -17.59
CA PHE A 549 38.42 -16.19 -17.13
C PHE A 549 39.27 -15.00 -16.66
N PHE A 550 38.62 -13.85 -16.45
CA PHE A 550 39.19 -12.63 -15.88
C PHE A 550 40.36 -12.04 -16.69
N GLY A 551 40.20 -11.99 -18.01
CA GLY A 551 41.17 -11.34 -18.90
C GLY A 551 42.40 -12.19 -19.25
N ALA A 552 42.33 -13.51 -19.06
CA ALA A 552 43.41 -14.45 -19.42
C ALA A 552 43.63 -14.64 -20.94
N GLY A 553 42.96 -13.86 -21.80
CA GLY A 553 43.12 -13.92 -23.26
C GLY A 553 42.41 -15.10 -23.94
N GLY A 554 41.44 -15.73 -23.26
CA GLY A 554 40.62 -16.80 -23.81
C GLY A 554 39.67 -16.36 -24.94
N THR A 555 38.97 -17.32 -25.54
CA THR A 555 37.96 -17.07 -26.59
C THR A 555 36.66 -16.45 -26.06
N THR A 556 36.53 -16.26 -24.75
CA THR A 556 35.34 -15.77 -24.06
C THR A 556 35.24 -14.24 -24.15
N ARG A 557 34.02 -13.74 -24.39
CA ARG A 557 33.79 -12.30 -24.47
C ARG A 557 33.59 -11.72 -23.07
N ALA A 558 34.46 -10.80 -22.66
CA ALA A 558 34.29 -10.08 -21.39
C ALA A 558 33.00 -9.25 -21.40
N PHE A 559 32.12 -9.52 -20.45
CA PHE A 559 30.91 -8.76 -20.17
C PHE A 559 31.18 -7.76 -19.05
N SER A 560 30.95 -6.49 -19.33
CA SER A 560 30.98 -5.43 -18.33
C SER A 560 29.59 -5.17 -17.77
N LEU A 561 29.53 -5.11 -16.44
CA LEU A 561 28.31 -4.76 -15.72
C LEU A 561 27.82 -3.34 -16.06
N ARG A 562 28.69 -2.44 -16.53
CA ARG A 562 28.33 -1.09 -16.97
C ARG A 562 27.31 -1.09 -18.11
N ALA A 563 27.29 -2.13 -18.94
CA ALA A 563 26.33 -2.27 -20.03
C ALA A 563 24.86 -2.20 -19.57
N VAL A 564 24.54 -2.63 -18.35
CA VAL A 564 23.15 -2.63 -17.83
C VAL A 564 22.65 -1.23 -17.48
N ALA A 565 23.56 -0.27 -17.26
CA ALA A 565 23.20 1.13 -17.05
C ALA A 565 22.72 1.79 -18.36
N HIS A 566 23.22 1.33 -19.50
CA HIS A 566 22.94 1.93 -20.82
C HIS A 566 21.91 1.15 -21.63
N HIS A 567 21.79 -0.15 -21.39
CA HIS A 567 20.96 -1.04 -22.18
C HIS A 567 20.02 -1.89 -21.30
N PRO A 568 18.77 -2.14 -21.72
CA PRO A 568 17.80 -2.96 -21.01
C PRO A 568 18.12 -4.47 -21.17
N LEU A 569 19.21 -4.92 -20.56
CA LEU A 569 19.75 -6.28 -20.73
C LEU A 569 19.19 -7.28 -19.71
N ARG A 570 19.16 -8.55 -20.13
CA ARG A 570 18.88 -9.70 -19.28
C ARG A 570 20.19 -10.46 -19.06
N VAL A 571 20.75 -10.40 -17.87
CA VAL A 571 22.04 -10.99 -17.53
C VAL A 571 21.87 -12.07 -16.46
N ARG A 572 22.47 -13.24 -16.68
CA ARG A 572 22.59 -14.30 -15.67
C ARG A 572 24.07 -14.57 -15.38
N ILE A 573 24.45 -14.55 -14.12
CA ILE A 573 25.79 -14.89 -13.64
C ILE A 573 25.66 -16.11 -12.74
N ASP A 574 26.14 -17.24 -13.24
CA ASP A 574 26.20 -18.50 -12.52
C ASP A 574 27.56 -18.54 -11.78
N LEU A 575 27.51 -18.47 -10.47
CA LEU A 575 28.67 -18.55 -9.58
C LEU A 575 29.13 -20.00 -9.43
N PRO A 576 30.45 -20.24 -9.29
CA PRO A 576 30.97 -21.60 -9.18
C PRO A 576 30.52 -22.25 -7.87
N GLU A 577 29.96 -23.46 -7.96
CA GLU A 577 29.69 -24.33 -6.80
C GLU A 577 30.65 -25.53 -6.78
N HIS A 578 30.70 -26.24 -5.64
CA HIS A 578 31.56 -27.41 -5.35
C HIS A 578 33.03 -27.06 -5.08
N GLY A 579 33.36 -26.73 -3.82
CA GLY A 579 34.74 -26.48 -3.37
C GLY A 579 35.25 -25.05 -3.60
N HIS A 580 34.45 -24.18 -4.23
CA HIS A 580 34.78 -22.78 -4.53
C HIS A 580 33.86 -21.76 -3.86
N GLU A 581 33.26 -22.10 -2.71
CA GLU A 581 32.30 -21.22 -2.03
C GLU A 581 32.88 -19.85 -1.66
N GLU A 582 34.14 -19.78 -1.27
CA GLU A 582 34.78 -18.50 -0.92
C GLU A 582 34.97 -17.62 -2.16
N ALA A 583 35.32 -18.20 -3.30
CA ALA A 583 35.38 -17.49 -4.57
C ALA A 583 33.98 -17.01 -5.01
N ALA A 584 32.94 -17.84 -4.84
CA ALA A 584 31.57 -17.42 -5.11
C ALA A 584 31.13 -16.23 -4.25
N ARG A 585 31.43 -16.23 -2.95
CA ARG A 585 31.14 -15.10 -2.04
C ARG A 585 31.87 -13.82 -2.46
N LEU A 586 33.16 -13.93 -2.81
CA LEU A 586 33.98 -12.83 -3.30
C LEU A 586 33.39 -12.24 -4.59
N LEU A 587 33.04 -13.08 -5.56
CA LEU A 587 32.45 -12.66 -6.83
C LEU A 587 31.08 -12.02 -6.64
N ALA A 588 30.22 -12.58 -5.79
CA ALA A 588 28.92 -12.01 -5.49
C ALA A 588 29.04 -10.61 -4.84
N ARG A 589 30.02 -10.44 -3.94
CA ARG A 589 30.35 -9.14 -3.34
C ARG A 589 30.89 -8.16 -4.38
N LEU A 590 31.78 -8.60 -5.26
CA LEU A 590 32.31 -7.79 -6.36
C LEU A 590 31.19 -7.33 -7.29
N VAL A 591 30.27 -8.21 -7.70
CA VAL A 591 29.13 -7.85 -8.55
C VAL A 591 28.21 -6.84 -7.85
N LEU A 592 27.95 -7.00 -6.54
CA LEU A 592 27.19 -6.00 -5.77
C LEU A 592 27.92 -4.64 -5.70
N ALA A 593 29.24 -4.66 -5.50
CA ALA A 593 30.07 -3.45 -5.44
C ALA A 593 30.10 -2.73 -6.79
N GLN A 594 30.32 -3.46 -7.88
CA GLN A 594 30.27 -2.95 -9.25
C GLN A 594 28.87 -2.41 -9.58
N PHE A 595 27.80 -3.16 -9.25
CA PHE A 595 26.42 -2.77 -9.53
C PHE A 595 26.11 -1.43 -8.88
N THR A 596 26.41 -1.31 -7.59
CA THR A 596 26.16 -0.09 -6.82
C THR A 596 27.07 1.07 -7.20
N ALA A 597 28.21 0.83 -7.85
CA ALA A 597 29.05 1.87 -8.44
C ALA A 597 28.47 2.36 -9.78
N VAL A 598 28.22 1.42 -10.71
CA VAL A 598 27.73 1.66 -12.08
C VAL A 598 26.39 2.40 -12.12
N VAL A 599 25.49 2.12 -11.17
CA VAL A 599 24.18 2.79 -11.12
C VAL A 599 24.26 4.24 -10.60
N ARG A 600 25.41 4.71 -10.12
CA ARG A 600 25.59 6.10 -9.67
C ARG A 600 25.74 7.03 -10.89
N GLY A 601 24.99 8.12 -10.90
CA GLY A 601 25.34 9.30 -11.73
C GLY A 601 24.71 9.40 -13.13
N GLY A 602 23.73 8.57 -13.49
CA GLY A 602 23.05 8.69 -14.80
C GLY A 602 21.52 8.74 -14.68
N GLU A 603 20.89 9.70 -15.36
CA GLU A 603 19.46 9.60 -15.69
C GLU A 603 19.28 8.43 -16.66
N ARG A 604 18.49 7.44 -16.25
CA ARG A 604 18.22 6.24 -17.05
C ARG A 604 16.73 6.13 -17.38
N PRO A 605 16.38 5.78 -18.63
CA PRO A 605 14.99 5.61 -19.04
C PRO A 605 14.39 4.26 -18.62
N HIS A 606 15.16 3.40 -17.95
CA HIS A 606 14.77 2.05 -17.52
C HIS A 606 15.21 1.78 -16.08
N PHE A 607 14.46 0.89 -15.41
CA PHE A 607 14.75 0.40 -14.07
C PHE A 607 15.86 -0.66 -14.11
N VAL A 608 16.77 -0.68 -13.14
CA VAL A 608 17.84 -1.70 -13.08
C VAL A 608 17.76 -2.47 -11.77
N CYS A 609 17.75 -3.80 -11.83
CA CYS A 609 17.68 -4.63 -10.64
C CYS A 609 18.77 -5.71 -10.59
N LEU A 610 19.46 -5.80 -9.47
CA LEU A 610 20.34 -6.91 -9.13
C LEU A 610 19.58 -7.90 -8.24
N VAL A 611 19.57 -9.16 -8.60
CA VAL A 611 18.92 -10.23 -7.84
C VAL A 611 20.00 -11.22 -7.40
N LEU A 612 20.22 -11.32 -6.08
CA LEU A 612 21.10 -12.31 -5.48
C LEU A 612 20.24 -13.43 -4.86
N ASP A 613 20.29 -14.64 -5.44
CA ASP A 613 19.60 -15.82 -4.90
C ASP A 613 20.20 -16.31 -3.57
N ASP A 614 21.48 -16.03 -3.36
CA ASP A 614 22.16 -16.16 -2.07
C ASP A 614 23.08 -14.96 -1.83
N ALA A 615 22.74 -14.14 -0.84
CA ALA A 615 23.50 -12.98 -0.40
C ALA A 615 24.38 -13.27 0.84
N THR A 616 24.52 -14.53 1.25
CA THR A 616 25.36 -14.89 2.40
C THR A 616 26.82 -14.49 2.16
N GLY A 617 27.38 -13.69 3.06
CA GLY A 617 28.77 -13.21 2.99
C GLY A 617 29.05 -12.09 1.97
N THR A 618 28.02 -11.54 1.32
CA THR A 618 28.16 -10.46 0.32
C THR A 618 28.01 -9.06 0.91
N LEU A 619 27.34 -8.93 2.06
CA LEU A 619 27.00 -7.64 2.65
C LEU A 619 28.10 -7.10 3.56
N THR A 620 28.49 -5.85 3.30
CA THR A 620 29.49 -5.07 4.03
C THR A 620 28.88 -3.77 4.58
N PRO A 621 29.57 -3.03 5.45
CA PRO A 621 29.13 -1.70 5.87
C PRO A 621 28.91 -0.72 4.70
N ASP A 622 29.78 -0.73 3.68
CA ASP A 622 29.67 0.18 2.53
C ASP A 622 28.59 -0.24 1.55
N SER A 623 28.44 -1.54 1.29
CA SER A 623 27.35 -2.06 0.46
C SER A 623 25.97 -1.69 1.02
N VAL A 624 25.75 -1.80 2.33
CA VAL A 624 24.49 -1.38 2.97
C VAL A 624 24.23 0.12 2.81
N ARG A 625 25.26 0.97 2.99
CA ARG A 625 25.16 2.42 2.74
C ARG A 625 24.84 2.74 1.27
N ARG A 626 25.38 1.96 0.33
CA ARG A 626 25.12 2.14 -1.10
C ARG A 626 23.71 1.68 -1.49
N ILE A 627 23.20 0.59 -0.92
CA ILE A 627 21.83 0.09 -1.13
C ILE A 627 20.79 1.17 -0.78
N GLN A 628 20.99 1.90 0.32
CA GLN A 628 20.11 3.02 0.72
C GLN A 628 19.93 4.08 -0.37
N ARG A 629 20.94 4.27 -1.24
CA ARG A 629 20.93 5.30 -2.29
C ARG A 629 20.27 4.84 -3.58
N LEU A 630 19.97 3.56 -3.73
CA LEU A 630 19.41 3.01 -4.96
C LEU A 630 18.00 3.53 -5.26
N ARG A 631 17.22 3.84 -4.22
CA ARG A 631 15.87 4.38 -4.34
C ARG A 631 15.79 5.64 -5.20
N SER A 632 16.78 6.53 -5.11
CA SER A 632 16.83 7.76 -5.91
C SER A 632 17.47 7.56 -7.30
N GLN A 633 17.98 6.37 -7.58
CA GLN A 633 18.71 6.04 -8.81
C GLN A 633 17.90 5.15 -9.77
N ASN A 634 16.60 4.98 -9.53
CA ASN A 634 15.74 4.06 -10.29
C ASN A 634 16.37 2.65 -10.38
N ALA A 635 16.91 2.18 -9.26
CA ALA A 635 17.57 0.89 -9.15
C ALA A 635 17.16 0.18 -7.86
N GLY A 636 17.31 -1.13 -7.79
CA GLY A 636 16.98 -1.92 -6.60
C GLY A 636 17.75 -3.22 -6.52
N VAL A 637 17.83 -3.79 -5.32
CA VAL A 637 18.44 -5.11 -5.11
C VAL A 637 17.45 -6.05 -4.43
N VAL A 638 17.41 -7.31 -4.88
CA VAL A 638 16.72 -8.41 -4.19
C VAL A 638 17.77 -9.28 -3.55
N LEU A 639 17.75 -9.38 -2.21
CA LEU A 639 18.69 -10.13 -1.41
C LEU A 639 17.96 -11.31 -0.77
N ALA A 640 18.29 -12.54 -1.19
CA ALA A 640 17.83 -13.74 -0.51
C ALA A 640 18.90 -14.24 0.47
N LEU A 641 18.49 -14.55 1.69
CA LEU A 641 19.35 -15.05 2.77
C LEU A 641 18.73 -16.29 3.42
N ARG A 642 19.60 -17.15 3.93
CA ARG A 642 19.19 -18.32 4.73
C ARG A 642 18.79 -17.92 6.14
N THR A 643 19.61 -17.07 6.75
CA THR A 643 19.44 -16.50 8.09
C THR A 643 20.11 -15.14 8.14
N ILE A 644 19.66 -14.25 9.02
CA ILE A 644 20.34 -12.97 9.27
C ILE A 644 21.61 -13.20 10.09
N GLY A 645 21.71 -14.33 10.79
CA GLY A 645 22.91 -14.73 11.53
C GLY A 645 24.17 -14.86 10.67
N ASP A 646 24.02 -15.02 9.35
CA ASP A 646 25.14 -15.08 8.40
C ASP A 646 25.78 -13.69 8.14
N ILE A 647 25.17 -12.62 8.66
CA ILE A 647 25.65 -11.25 8.53
C ILE A 647 26.24 -10.79 9.88
N PRO A 648 27.34 -10.01 9.90
CA PRO A 648 27.82 -9.36 11.11
C PRO A 648 26.72 -8.58 11.86
N GLU A 649 26.64 -8.76 13.18
CA GLU A 649 25.56 -8.19 14.01
C GLU A 649 25.43 -6.67 13.89
N ALA A 650 26.57 -5.97 13.71
CA ALA A 650 26.60 -4.52 13.52
C ALA A 650 25.81 -4.05 12.27
N LEU A 651 25.57 -4.92 11.30
CA LEU A 651 24.87 -4.59 10.05
C LEU A 651 23.37 -4.93 10.10
N HIS A 652 22.89 -5.66 11.11
CA HIS A 652 21.48 -6.10 11.17
C HIS A 652 20.53 -4.89 11.12
N GLY A 653 20.68 -3.94 12.05
CA GLY A 653 19.87 -2.72 12.08
C GLY A 653 19.98 -1.87 10.81
N PRO A 654 21.19 -1.48 10.37
CA PRO A 654 21.40 -0.72 9.14
C PRO A 654 20.81 -1.38 7.89
N LEU A 655 20.89 -2.71 7.76
CA LEU A 655 20.32 -3.45 6.63
C LEU A 655 18.80 -3.32 6.57
N TYR A 656 18.12 -3.49 7.71
CA TYR A 656 16.67 -3.31 7.76
C TYR A 656 16.25 -1.88 7.45
N GLY A 657 17.05 -0.87 7.83
CA GLY A 657 16.82 0.51 7.44
C GLY A 657 17.13 0.80 5.95
N ALA A 658 17.97 -0.03 5.31
CA ALA A 658 18.39 0.15 3.93
C ALA A 658 17.36 -0.35 2.90
N VAL A 659 16.52 -1.31 3.28
CA VAL A 659 15.52 -1.92 2.40
C VAL A 659 14.10 -1.47 2.79
N GLY A 660 13.27 -1.18 1.79
CA GLY A 660 11.86 -0.83 1.98
C GLY A 660 10.93 -2.04 1.97
N CYS A 661 11.32 -3.12 1.30
CA CYS A 661 10.56 -4.36 1.22
C CYS A 661 11.24 -5.47 2.04
N ARG A 662 10.44 -6.22 2.80
CA ARG A 662 10.91 -7.24 3.75
C ARG A 662 10.02 -8.47 3.68
N MET A 663 10.62 -9.64 3.59
CA MET A 663 9.92 -10.91 3.46
C MET A 663 10.55 -11.96 4.38
N ALA A 664 9.74 -12.53 5.29
CA ALA A 664 10.14 -13.63 6.15
C ALA A 664 9.40 -14.91 5.73
N PHE A 665 10.13 -15.94 5.32
CA PHE A 665 9.56 -17.22 4.91
C PHE A 665 9.26 -18.11 6.12
N SER A 666 8.41 -19.11 5.92
CA SER A 666 8.14 -20.15 6.92
C SER A 666 9.44 -20.84 7.38
N GLY A 667 9.57 -21.05 8.69
CA GLY A 667 10.69 -21.78 9.29
C GLY A 667 11.90 -20.90 9.67
N VAL A 668 11.76 -19.58 9.70
CA VAL A 668 12.77 -18.69 10.30
C VAL A 668 12.98 -19.01 11.78
N THR A 669 14.18 -18.77 12.28
CA THR A 669 14.47 -18.94 13.71
C THR A 669 13.78 -17.85 14.54
N THR A 670 13.59 -18.08 15.84
CA THR A 670 13.09 -17.03 16.76
C THR A 670 14.04 -15.83 16.81
N TRP A 671 15.34 -16.06 16.64
CA TRP A 671 16.34 -15.00 16.54
C TRP A 671 16.11 -14.12 15.31
N ASP A 672 15.99 -14.73 14.13
CA ASP A 672 15.67 -14.01 12.89
C ASP A 672 14.32 -13.30 12.99
N GLY A 673 13.30 -13.98 13.54
CA GLY A 673 11.96 -13.45 13.77
C GLY A 673 11.95 -12.22 14.67
N SER A 674 12.81 -12.17 15.71
CA SER A 674 12.91 -11.02 16.60
C SER A 674 13.35 -9.74 15.88
N ARG A 675 14.24 -9.86 14.89
CA ARG A 675 14.73 -8.72 14.11
C ARG A 675 13.66 -8.20 13.15
N PHE A 676 12.86 -9.09 12.56
CA PHE A 676 11.69 -8.71 11.77
C PHE A 676 10.60 -8.05 12.62
N ALA A 677 10.29 -8.62 13.79
CA ALA A 677 9.31 -8.05 14.72
C ALA A 677 9.69 -6.62 15.12
N HIS A 678 10.96 -6.38 15.45
CA HIS A 678 11.47 -5.04 15.74
C HIS A 678 11.38 -4.10 14.54
N ALA A 679 11.74 -4.56 13.34
CA ALA A 679 11.71 -3.74 12.12
C ALA A 679 10.28 -3.37 11.66
N TRP A 680 9.29 -4.23 11.89
CA TRP A 680 7.89 -3.95 11.58
C TRP A 680 7.15 -3.17 12.66
N GLY A 681 7.70 -3.15 13.87
CA GLY A 681 7.18 -2.40 15.00
C GLY A 681 5.85 -2.93 15.54
N THR A 682 5.18 -2.06 16.27
CA THR A 682 3.98 -2.35 17.05
C THR A 682 2.73 -1.72 16.43
N GLU A 683 1.58 -2.29 16.75
CA GLU A 683 0.27 -1.80 16.38
C GLU A 683 -0.66 -1.77 17.60
N TRP A 684 -1.52 -0.76 17.65
CA TRP A 684 -2.52 -0.62 18.69
C TRP A 684 -3.68 -1.56 18.41
N VAL A 685 -3.74 -2.67 19.12
CA VAL A 685 -4.82 -3.66 19.01
C VAL A 685 -5.83 -3.43 20.15
N GLU A 686 -7.10 -3.31 19.81
CA GLU A 686 -8.19 -3.23 20.79
C GLU A 686 -8.44 -4.63 21.37
N THR A 687 -7.88 -4.89 22.55
CA THR A 687 -8.08 -6.15 23.28
C THR A 687 -9.34 -6.03 24.15
N ARG A 688 -10.26 -6.98 23.97
CA ARG A 688 -11.51 -7.02 24.72
C ARG A 688 -11.35 -7.90 25.96
N ASP A 689 -11.09 -7.28 27.10
CA ASP A 689 -11.08 -7.99 28.39
C ASP A 689 -12.51 -8.08 28.93
N VAL A 690 -13.04 -9.30 29.03
CA VAL A 690 -14.35 -9.57 29.63
C VAL A 690 -14.16 -9.96 31.09
N ALA A 691 -14.23 -8.97 31.97
CA ALA A 691 -14.19 -9.21 33.41
C ALA A 691 -15.62 -9.47 33.93
N LYS A 692 -15.91 -10.69 34.39
CA LYS A 692 -17.18 -11.02 35.03
C LYS A 692 -17.15 -10.59 36.51
N HIS A 693 -17.66 -9.40 36.81
CA HIS A 693 -17.88 -8.97 38.21
C HIS A 693 -19.34 -9.22 38.61
N THR A 694 -19.55 -10.04 39.64
CA THR A 694 -20.86 -10.17 40.31
C THR A 694 -21.07 -8.96 41.22
N VAL A 695 -21.92 -8.02 40.80
CA VAL A 695 -22.27 -6.85 41.61
C VAL A 695 -23.21 -7.27 42.73
N PHE A 696 -22.72 -7.30 43.96
CA PHE A 696 -23.57 -7.21 45.16
C PHE A 696 -23.95 -5.74 45.33
N ALA A 697 -25.21 -5.41 45.05
CA ALA A 697 -25.74 -4.05 45.19
C ALA A 697 -26.30 -3.86 46.61
N ASP A 698 -25.70 -2.96 47.37
CA ASP A 698 -26.00 -2.69 48.78
C ASP A 698 -26.95 -1.49 48.97
N GLN A 699 -28.03 -1.41 48.17
CA GLN A 699 -29.07 -0.37 48.33
C GLN A 699 -30.50 -0.94 48.27
N PRO A 700 -31.39 -0.55 49.21
CA PRO A 700 -32.69 -1.20 49.41
C PRO A 700 -33.71 -0.94 48.27
N MET A 701 -33.64 0.19 47.57
CA MET A 701 -34.60 0.55 46.52
C MET A 701 -34.40 -0.26 45.22
N THR A 702 -33.16 -0.58 44.87
CA THR A 702 -32.80 -1.40 43.71
C THR A 702 -33.22 -2.86 43.88
N ARG A 703 -33.29 -3.35 45.12
CA ARG A 703 -33.71 -4.72 45.45
C ARG A 703 -35.17 -5.00 45.07
N ALA A 704 -36.06 -4.01 45.24
CA ALA A 704 -37.48 -4.15 44.88
C ALA A 704 -37.71 -4.21 43.37
N ILE A 705 -36.98 -3.38 42.60
CA ILE A 705 -37.05 -3.36 41.14
C ILE A 705 -36.42 -4.62 40.54
N HIS A 706 -35.32 -5.12 41.12
CA HIS A 706 -34.71 -6.38 40.71
C HIS A 706 -35.54 -7.60 41.09
N ALA A 707 -36.24 -7.60 42.23
CA ALA A 707 -37.13 -8.69 42.63
C ALA A 707 -38.36 -8.80 41.71
N LEU A 708 -38.98 -7.66 41.38
CA LEU A 708 -40.14 -7.62 40.47
C LEU A 708 -39.76 -8.06 39.05
N ARG A 709 -38.55 -7.70 38.58
CA ARG A 709 -38.04 -8.09 37.25
C ARG A 709 -37.59 -9.56 37.18
N LYS A 710 -37.02 -10.10 38.26
CA LYS A 710 -36.57 -11.50 38.37
C LYS A 710 -37.74 -12.48 38.36
N LEU A 711 -38.88 -12.11 38.94
CA LEU A 711 -40.12 -12.89 38.92
C LEU A 711 -40.75 -13.01 37.53
N VAL A 712 -40.48 -12.08 36.62
CA VAL A 712 -41.08 -12.05 35.27
C VAL A 712 -40.20 -12.73 34.21
N THR A 713 -38.87 -12.82 34.41
CA THR A 713 -37.94 -13.19 33.32
C THR A 713 -36.98 -14.36 33.60
N GLY A 714 -36.95 -14.93 34.81
CA GLY A 714 -36.34 -16.24 35.07
C GLY A 714 -34.83 -16.40 34.85
N LYS A 715 -34.07 -15.35 34.52
CA LYS A 715 -32.60 -15.41 34.37
C LYS A 715 -31.90 -14.32 35.19
N ALA A 716 -30.88 -14.73 35.95
CA ALA A 716 -29.99 -13.82 36.66
C ALA A 716 -29.08 -13.09 35.66
N VAL A 717 -29.02 -11.77 35.76
CA VAL A 717 -28.23 -10.89 34.89
C VAL A 717 -26.79 -10.86 35.41
N THR A 718 -25.86 -11.51 34.71
CA THR A 718 -24.44 -11.15 34.76
C THR A 718 -24.21 -10.05 33.73
N THR A 719 -23.95 -8.82 34.18
CA THR A 719 -23.45 -7.76 33.30
C THR A 719 -22.00 -8.05 32.97
N ASP A 720 -21.72 -8.48 31.75
CA ASP A 720 -20.36 -8.56 31.22
C ASP A 720 -19.80 -7.13 31.11
N ALA A 721 -18.88 -6.76 32.00
CA ALA A 721 -18.11 -5.53 31.85
C ALA A 721 -17.05 -5.78 30.77
N VAL A 722 -17.34 -5.29 29.57
CA VAL A 722 -16.45 -5.37 28.43
C VAL A 722 -15.54 -4.15 28.48
N THR A 723 -14.31 -4.34 28.95
CA THR A 723 -13.31 -3.28 28.92
C THR A 723 -12.52 -3.43 27.63
N ILE A 724 -12.68 -2.49 26.70
CA ILE A 724 -11.84 -2.40 25.51
C ILE A 724 -10.55 -1.71 25.93
N ARG A 725 -9.46 -2.47 26.04
CA ARG A 725 -8.13 -1.94 26.33
C ARG A 725 -7.35 -1.87 25.03
N LYS A 726 -6.89 -0.67 24.66
CA LYS A 726 -5.90 -0.51 23.58
C LYS A 726 -4.56 -0.97 24.12
N VAL A 727 -4.05 -2.07 23.59
CA VAL A 727 -2.73 -2.60 23.93
C VAL A 727 -1.86 -2.49 22.68
N GLU A 728 -0.68 -1.94 22.86
CA GLU A 728 0.36 -1.93 21.83
C GLU A 728 0.96 -3.35 21.74
N ARG A 729 0.79 -4.02 20.60
CA ARG A 729 1.29 -5.38 20.34
C ARG A 729 2.12 -5.37 19.07
N GLU A 730 3.20 -6.15 19.05
CA GLU A 730 3.96 -6.39 17.80
C GLU A 730 3.02 -6.87 16.70
N ARG A 731 3.18 -6.34 15.48
CA ARG A 731 2.37 -6.78 14.33
C ARG A 731 2.51 -8.28 14.06
N TRP A 732 3.73 -8.78 14.28
CA TRP A 732 4.10 -10.18 14.28
C TRP A 732 5.16 -10.39 15.36
N SER A 733 4.92 -11.32 16.29
CA SER A 733 5.95 -11.65 17.28
C SER A 733 7.01 -12.61 16.72
N ALA A 734 8.18 -12.64 17.35
CA ALA A 734 9.25 -13.56 16.98
C ALA A 734 8.80 -15.04 16.98
N SER A 735 7.99 -15.43 17.97
CA SER A 735 7.45 -16.78 18.10
C SER A 735 6.41 -17.10 17.02
N GLU A 736 5.57 -16.11 16.66
CA GLU A 736 4.59 -16.26 15.58
C GLU A 736 5.28 -16.48 14.23
N LEU A 737 6.35 -15.73 13.95
CA LEU A 737 7.14 -15.90 12.72
C LEU A 737 7.86 -17.24 12.65
N ALA A 738 8.35 -17.74 13.79
CA ALA A 738 9.08 -19.00 13.85
C ALA A 738 8.17 -20.24 13.79
N HIS A 739 6.98 -20.17 14.38
CA HIS A 739 6.14 -21.35 14.62
C HIS A 739 4.74 -21.31 14.00
N GLU A 740 4.17 -20.14 13.74
CA GLU A 740 2.79 -20.01 13.23
C GLU A 740 2.72 -19.83 11.71
N VAL A 741 3.81 -19.42 11.05
CA VAL A 741 3.85 -19.25 9.59
C VAL A 741 3.81 -20.63 8.89
N PRO A 742 2.73 -20.96 8.14
CA PRO A 742 2.60 -22.29 7.55
C PRO A 742 3.63 -22.54 6.43
N PRO A 743 4.03 -23.79 6.17
CA PRO A 743 4.93 -24.11 5.06
C PRO A 743 4.40 -23.60 3.71
N GLY A 744 5.28 -23.00 2.91
CA GLY A 744 4.89 -22.40 1.62
C GLY A 744 4.17 -21.05 1.76
N HIS A 745 4.17 -20.46 2.95
CA HIS A 745 3.75 -19.09 3.18
C HIS A 745 4.96 -18.22 3.56
N ALA A 746 4.78 -16.91 3.42
CA ALA A 746 5.72 -15.91 3.89
C ALA A 746 4.97 -14.67 4.38
N VAL A 747 5.55 -13.95 5.34
CA VAL A 747 5.07 -12.63 5.75
C VAL A 747 5.80 -11.59 4.93
N LEU A 748 5.05 -10.77 4.19
CA LEU A 748 5.57 -9.77 3.27
C LEU A 748 5.09 -8.37 3.69
N SER A 749 6.04 -7.44 3.73
CA SER A 749 5.79 -6.00 3.85
C SER A 749 6.47 -5.28 2.70
N LEU A 750 5.77 -4.33 2.09
CA LEU A 750 6.24 -3.61 0.92
C LEU A 750 6.19 -2.11 1.15
N THR A 751 7.16 -1.41 0.59
CA THR A 751 7.16 0.06 0.52
C THR A 751 7.51 0.44 -0.91
N THR A 752 6.76 1.35 -1.52
CA THR A 752 7.07 1.81 -2.88
C THR A 752 8.03 2.99 -2.85
N VAL A 753 8.66 3.29 -3.99
CA VAL A 753 9.45 4.53 -4.16
C VAL A 753 8.61 5.78 -3.86
N GLY A 754 7.30 5.74 -4.13
CA GLY A 754 6.35 6.82 -3.81
C GLY A 754 6.02 6.97 -2.31
N GLY A 755 6.45 6.03 -1.45
CA GLY A 755 6.20 6.05 -0.01
C GLY A 755 4.88 5.41 0.41
N GLU A 756 4.15 4.77 -0.52
CA GLU A 756 3.02 3.92 -0.15
C GLU A 756 3.52 2.65 0.54
N HIS A 757 2.76 2.17 1.52
CA HIS A 757 3.19 1.05 2.37
C HIS A 757 2.11 -0.02 2.50
N ALA A 758 2.51 -1.28 2.37
CA ALA A 758 1.73 -2.45 2.74
C ALA A 758 2.25 -3.01 4.07
N PRO A 759 1.37 -3.17 5.08
CA PRO A 759 1.75 -3.74 6.37
C PRO A 759 2.27 -5.17 6.19
N PRO A 760 2.97 -5.74 7.20
CA PRO A 760 3.41 -7.13 7.17
C PRO A 760 2.21 -8.10 7.18
N LEU A 761 1.93 -8.69 6.02
CA LEU A 761 0.79 -9.57 5.79
C LEU A 761 1.25 -10.96 5.33
N LEU A 762 0.48 -11.98 5.67
CA LEU A 762 0.76 -13.35 5.29
C LEU A 762 0.33 -13.62 3.84
N VAL A 763 1.24 -14.20 3.06
CA VAL A 763 1.07 -14.57 1.65
C VAL A 763 1.16 -16.08 1.50
N ASP A 764 0.19 -16.66 0.81
CA ASP A 764 0.24 -18.04 0.30
C ASP A 764 0.97 -18.07 -1.05
N LEU A 765 2.18 -18.65 -1.07
CA LEU A 765 3.05 -18.70 -2.25
C LEU A 765 2.73 -19.89 -3.17
N ARG A 766 1.80 -20.78 -2.80
CA ARG A 766 1.44 -21.96 -3.59
C ARG A 766 0.28 -21.71 -4.56
N SER A 767 -0.27 -20.48 -4.59
CA SER A 767 -1.59 -20.14 -5.13
C SER A 767 -1.62 -19.29 -6.40
#